data_AF-A0A958X2M2-F1
#
_entry.id   AF-A0A958X2M2-F1
#
_cell.length_a   1.000
_cell.length_b   1.000
_cell.length_c   1.000
_cell.angle_alpha   90.00
_cell.angle_beta   90.00
_cell.angle_gamma   90.00
#
_symmetry.space_group_name_H-M   'P 1'
#
loop_
_entity.id
_entity.type
_entity.pdbx_description
1 polymer ?
#
loop_
_entity_poly.entity_id
_entity_poly.type
_entity_poly.pdbx_seq_one_letter_code
_entity_poly.pdbx_strand_id
1 'polypeptide(L)'
;MKNHITIFLLLFSYCLVEAQLPPGFAKFEIASGLNPTDMAIAPDGRVFLTEKDGLVLIVENGLLLSDAFIILDVEDYNEQGLGHIALDPDFPNQPFVYLYYTVSDSNGMSHNRVSRVEADGNYALPGTEVILYECDPTYGTVHNGGDLVFGADGKLYISTGDKSFGAAVQSMDHDLGKVLRINSDGSIPSDNPFYTTNNGKYRAIYSLGLRNPFSMAMQPESGRIFACDVGNATWEEINEIQAGMNYGHPITEGLRTNEQVPVNYQDPWHYYHHSDGCSIVGAAFTPQSGGNFPADYSGKFFFADYCKGYINMINPDDNSQVTNFATDIDRPVALAVTPEGDLYLLARSGLGGGSEEDNTESEQGSLWKIIYTGSEAPFIYLEPKDALRAVGEDMQLETRALGRPPLHFQWQKNGLDLMAPDTNILIQQQVTLADSNSTFRCIVSNLLGSDTSVEAVLTVTKNQRPIPQILSPDSTQLYKAGSYVHYSGMANDPETGILDSTRLFWKIDFHHNDHLHPTMELSSGFTADSFYIQTVGEPSDNVWYRIHLTARDIAGLTNSTYRDVYPQKSVVGVFCEETSISVNADGLLGKTPYEFQSVAGLERSLQVPSFIDEGDSVLIFSHWNNGEQNPTLHFITADTGFTGYTAVYDKIAKANGFGLLGEYFEEKMAPFGFDEPFLLSRIDSMINFDWQDYSPAPGYVPSDGFTVRWTGQVVPYRDAEITFYTITDDGARLFIDNQLLIDEWYPQGTTQHAATLFLEGGKKYPIEFDFVELWGGATAKLQWSTRYIPQEPIPKRQLYPPSSLVPNSLSGFVWLDVDGNGQWDSNESPIPNTAIMVIDANTQKVEYATLTNADGEYVFPTVKSGSYLLYVLPPLTIGNVAPGVGLSASGTSDSFDLNGEVHLEQSFAYKLTNDSSGATLGLRPWDVTPNPSQGLVHFRKKILAYPERFQILVFDASGKLCLEKTCFENILETELDLRDVGSGVYFVWSGGFLERIVVN
;
A
#
# COMPACT_ATOMS: atom_id res chain seq x y z
N MET A 1 13.25 28.84 -60.60
CA MET A 1 13.57 27.63 -59.82
C MET A 1 12.36 27.32 -58.95
N LYS A 2 11.48 26.41 -59.39
CA LYS A 2 10.37 25.87 -58.61
C LYS A 2 10.80 24.47 -58.19
N ASN A 3 11.06 24.25 -56.91
CA ASN A 3 11.37 22.92 -56.39
C ASN A 3 10.06 22.20 -56.07
N HIS A 4 9.78 21.17 -56.85
CA HIS A 4 8.81 20.13 -56.51
C HIS A 4 9.47 19.15 -55.55
N ILE A 5 8.93 19.01 -54.34
CA ILE A 5 9.26 17.90 -53.45
C ILE A 5 8.15 16.87 -53.66
N THR A 6 8.51 15.76 -54.30
CA THR A 6 7.68 14.55 -54.43
C THR A 6 7.93 13.70 -53.20
N ILE A 7 6.92 13.54 -52.35
CA ILE A 7 6.95 12.60 -51.20
C ILE A 7 6.59 11.21 -51.72
N PHE A 8 7.53 10.27 -51.63
CA PHE A 8 7.30 8.84 -51.83
C PHE A 8 6.70 8.29 -50.53
N LEU A 9 5.42 7.94 -50.53
CA LEU A 9 4.83 7.08 -49.49
C LEU A 9 5.26 5.63 -49.78
N LEU A 10 6.18 5.10 -48.98
CA LEU A 10 6.44 3.67 -48.88
C LEU A 10 5.33 3.07 -48.00
N LEU A 11 4.35 2.44 -48.62
CA LEU A 11 3.40 1.55 -47.94
C LEU A 11 4.17 0.31 -47.48
N PHE A 12 4.58 0.27 -46.21
CA PHE A 12 4.87 -1.00 -45.55
C PHE A 12 3.54 -1.71 -45.34
N SER A 13 3.31 -2.79 -46.08
CA SER A 13 2.23 -3.72 -45.77
C SER A 13 2.64 -4.46 -44.50
N TYR A 14 2.19 -4.00 -43.34
CA TYR A 14 2.19 -4.83 -42.14
C TYR A 14 1.24 -6.00 -42.42
N CYS A 15 1.80 -7.20 -42.52
CA CYS A 15 1.03 -8.43 -42.51
C CYS A 15 0.59 -8.62 -41.06
N LEU A 16 -0.63 -8.21 -40.71
CA LEU A 16 -1.23 -8.57 -39.42
C LEU A 16 -1.23 -10.10 -39.36
N VAL A 17 -0.56 -10.67 -38.35
CA VAL A 17 -0.60 -12.12 -38.10
C VAL A 17 -1.95 -12.37 -37.45
N GLU A 18 -2.80 -13.12 -38.12
CA GLU A 18 -4.13 -13.49 -37.62
C GLU A 18 -4.01 -14.72 -36.72
N ALA A 19 -4.65 -14.70 -35.54
CA ALA A 19 -4.63 -15.85 -34.62
C ALA A 19 -5.01 -17.15 -35.34
N GLN A 20 -4.19 -18.19 -35.13
CA GLN A 20 -4.41 -19.50 -35.72
C GLN A 20 -5.29 -20.34 -34.80
N LEU A 21 -6.36 -20.89 -35.37
CA LEU A 21 -7.32 -21.75 -34.67
C LEU A 21 -7.31 -23.16 -35.25
N PRO A 22 -7.82 -24.18 -34.52
CA PRO A 22 -7.94 -25.52 -35.04
C PRO A 22 -8.95 -25.57 -36.19
N PRO A 23 -8.84 -26.53 -37.12
CA PRO A 23 -9.77 -26.64 -38.24
C PRO A 23 -11.25 -26.70 -37.81
N GLY A 24 -12.09 -25.88 -38.45
CA GLY A 24 -13.53 -25.80 -38.18
C GLY A 24 -13.92 -24.80 -37.10
N PHE A 25 -12.96 -24.13 -36.47
CA PHE A 25 -13.22 -22.95 -35.63
C PHE A 25 -13.10 -21.67 -36.46
N ALA A 26 -13.89 -20.66 -36.07
CA ALA A 26 -13.84 -19.32 -36.61
C ALA A 26 -13.88 -18.32 -35.46
N LYS A 27 -13.19 -17.18 -35.62
CA LYS A 27 -13.29 -16.04 -34.70
C LYS A 27 -13.80 -14.81 -35.43
N PHE A 28 -14.58 -13.99 -34.75
CA PHE A 28 -14.95 -12.65 -35.22
C PHE A 28 -14.76 -11.62 -34.14
N GLU A 29 -14.36 -10.43 -34.58
CA GLU A 29 -14.29 -9.25 -33.77
C GLU A 29 -15.71 -8.73 -33.52
N ILE A 30 -16.05 -8.55 -32.25
CA ILE A 30 -17.28 -7.90 -31.83
C ILE A 30 -17.04 -6.39 -31.64
N ALA A 31 -15.92 -6.06 -31.00
CA ALA A 31 -15.51 -4.72 -30.68
C ALA A 31 -13.99 -4.56 -30.81
N SER A 32 -13.56 -3.36 -31.16
CA SER A 32 -12.17 -2.95 -31.35
C SER A 32 -11.98 -1.54 -30.84
N GLY A 33 -10.74 -1.10 -30.68
CA GLY A 33 -10.44 0.25 -30.19
C GLY A 33 -10.62 0.37 -28.68
N LEU A 34 -10.43 -0.74 -27.98
CA LEU A 34 -10.70 -0.89 -26.56
C LEU A 34 -9.41 -0.74 -25.73
N ASN A 35 -9.57 -0.45 -24.44
CA ASN A 35 -8.53 -0.55 -23.41
C ASN A 35 -8.81 -1.69 -22.41
N PRO A 36 -8.97 -2.95 -22.86
CA PRO A 36 -9.66 -3.98 -22.09
C PRO A 36 -8.81 -4.56 -20.96
N THR A 37 -9.48 -4.97 -19.89
CA THR A 37 -8.89 -5.73 -18.77
C THR A 37 -9.57 -7.07 -18.56
N ASP A 38 -10.89 -7.13 -18.52
CA ASP A 38 -11.66 -8.34 -18.21
C ASP A 38 -13.10 -8.30 -18.74
N MET A 39 -13.85 -9.41 -18.62
CA MET A 39 -15.27 -9.48 -18.98
C MET A 39 -16.06 -10.52 -18.18
N ALA A 40 -17.36 -10.24 -18.00
CA ALA A 40 -18.34 -11.19 -17.50
C ALA A 40 -19.52 -11.35 -18.49
N ILE A 41 -19.96 -12.59 -18.68
CA ILE A 41 -21.09 -12.91 -19.57
C ILE A 41 -22.34 -13.16 -18.72
N ALA A 42 -23.37 -12.36 -18.94
CA ALA A 42 -24.67 -12.52 -18.29
C ALA A 42 -25.47 -13.69 -18.90
N PRO A 43 -26.34 -14.36 -18.12
CA PRO A 43 -27.21 -15.43 -18.63
C PRO A 43 -28.17 -14.99 -19.74
N ASP A 44 -28.45 -13.69 -19.86
CA ASP A 44 -29.25 -13.12 -20.95
C ASP A 44 -28.44 -12.86 -22.25
N GLY A 45 -27.14 -13.16 -22.25
CA GLY A 45 -26.25 -13.06 -23.40
C GLY A 45 -25.51 -11.73 -23.53
N ARG A 46 -25.72 -10.77 -22.62
CA ARG A 46 -24.91 -9.54 -22.56
C ARG A 46 -23.50 -9.85 -22.08
N VAL A 47 -22.51 -9.12 -22.62
CA VAL A 47 -21.14 -9.15 -22.12
C VAL A 47 -20.84 -7.80 -21.49
N PHE A 48 -20.50 -7.81 -20.20
CA PHE A 48 -19.99 -6.66 -19.47
C PHE A 48 -18.47 -6.69 -19.57
N LEU A 49 -17.89 -5.65 -20.14
CA LEU A 49 -16.48 -5.53 -20.48
C LEU A 49 -15.87 -4.41 -19.65
N THR A 50 -14.76 -4.65 -18.97
CA THR A 50 -14.01 -3.58 -18.28
C THR A 50 -12.93 -3.00 -19.17
N GLU A 51 -12.80 -1.68 -19.13
CA GLU A 51 -11.66 -0.93 -19.64
C GLU A 51 -10.85 -0.35 -18.47
N LYS A 52 -9.52 -0.32 -18.63
CA LYS A 52 -8.58 -0.04 -17.55
C LYS A 52 -8.75 1.34 -16.94
N ASP A 53 -9.13 2.32 -17.76
CA ASP A 53 -9.43 3.72 -17.43
C ASP A 53 -10.81 3.92 -16.77
N GLY A 54 -11.44 2.84 -16.29
CA GLY A 54 -12.57 2.91 -15.38
C GLY A 54 -13.94 2.68 -16.01
N LEU A 55 -14.02 2.33 -17.29
CA LEU A 55 -15.29 2.10 -17.97
C LEU A 55 -15.73 0.64 -17.87
N VAL A 56 -17.02 0.42 -17.64
CA VAL A 56 -17.66 -0.85 -18.01
C VAL A 56 -18.51 -0.61 -19.25
N LEU A 57 -18.21 -1.30 -20.33
CA LEU A 57 -18.98 -1.28 -21.57
C LEU A 57 -19.88 -2.51 -21.66
N ILE A 58 -20.97 -2.41 -22.41
CA ILE A 58 -21.86 -3.55 -22.68
C ILE A 58 -21.82 -3.89 -24.16
N VAL A 59 -21.67 -5.18 -24.42
CA VAL A 59 -22.02 -5.78 -25.71
C VAL A 59 -23.34 -6.50 -25.57
N GLU A 60 -24.30 -6.12 -26.40
CA GLU A 60 -25.62 -6.73 -26.45
C GLU A 60 -25.95 -7.10 -27.90
N ASN A 61 -26.44 -8.32 -28.14
CA ASN A 61 -26.77 -8.82 -29.48
C ASN A 61 -25.60 -8.70 -30.49
N GLY A 62 -24.37 -8.90 -30.01
CA GLY A 62 -23.16 -8.84 -30.84
C GLY A 62 -22.74 -7.43 -31.25
N LEU A 63 -23.26 -6.39 -30.59
CA LEU A 63 -22.90 -4.99 -30.83
C LEU A 63 -22.44 -4.34 -29.53
N LEU A 64 -21.31 -3.64 -29.59
CA LEU A 64 -20.90 -2.73 -28.52
C LEU A 64 -21.89 -1.55 -28.45
N LEU A 65 -22.46 -1.33 -27.27
CA LEU A 65 -23.33 -0.19 -27.03
C LEU A 65 -22.49 1.09 -26.93
N SER A 66 -23.09 2.23 -27.31
CA SER A 66 -22.38 3.51 -27.31
C SER A 66 -22.19 4.10 -25.91
N ASP A 67 -23.04 3.71 -24.97
CA ASP A 67 -23.01 4.22 -23.60
C ASP A 67 -22.32 3.19 -22.69
N ALA A 68 -21.49 3.67 -21.78
CA ALA A 68 -20.94 2.85 -20.71
C ALA A 68 -22.04 2.46 -19.70
N PHE A 69 -21.94 1.26 -19.15
CA PHE A 69 -22.73 0.79 -18.01
C PHE A 69 -22.43 1.62 -16.75
N ILE A 70 -21.14 1.84 -16.48
CA ILE A 70 -20.63 2.73 -15.43
C ILE A 70 -19.26 3.28 -15.87
N ILE A 71 -18.90 4.44 -15.33
CA ILE A 71 -17.55 5.01 -15.43
C ILE A 71 -17.11 5.27 -13.99
N LEU A 72 -15.91 4.82 -13.64
CA LEU A 72 -15.30 4.97 -12.32
C LEU A 72 -14.06 5.86 -12.42
N ASP A 73 -13.82 6.66 -11.38
CA ASP A 73 -12.55 7.35 -11.20
C ASP A 73 -11.54 6.36 -10.59
N VAL A 74 -10.47 6.07 -11.32
CA VAL A 74 -9.51 5.01 -10.98
C VAL A 74 -8.08 5.49 -11.19
N GLU A 75 -7.14 4.91 -10.44
CA GLU A 75 -5.73 5.00 -10.79
C GLU A 75 -5.44 4.00 -11.90
N ASP A 76 -5.12 4.45 -13.10
CA ASP A 76 -5.00 3.60 -14.30
C ASP A 76 -3.55 3.37 -14.77
N TYR A 77 -2.57 3.74 -13.95
CA TYR A 77 -1.16 3.64 -14.29
C TYR A 77 -0.59 2.22 -14.14
N ASN A 78 0.23 1.78 -15.11
CA ASN A 78 0.89 0.48 -15.13
C ASN A 78 -0.08 -0.73 -15.03
N GLU A 79 -0.12 -1.54 -13.97
CA GLU A 79 -1.13 -2.61 -13.83
C GLU A 79 -2.36 -2.16 -13.01
N GLN A 80 -2.42 -0.89 -12.60
CA GLN A 80 -3.56 -0.33 -11.87
C GLN A 80 -4.70 0.00 -12.84
N GLY A 81 -5.92 0.08 -12.32
CA GLY A 81 -7.10 0.52 -13.06
C GLY A 81 -8.34 -0.23 -12.64
N LEU A 82 -9.39 -0.19 -13.46
CA LEU A 82 -10.48 -1.14 -13.36
C LEU A 82 -10.04 -2.49 -13.95
N GLY A 83 -9.77 -3.45 -13.08
CA GLY A 83 -9.12 -4.71 -13.42
C GLY A 83 -10.08 -5.83 -13.78
N HIS A 84 -11.12 -6.06 -12.96
CA HIS A 84 -11.95 -7.26 -13.08
C HIS A 84 -13.42 -7.01 -12.75
N ILE A 85 -14.27 -7.91 -13.25
CA ILE A 85 -15.73 -7.83 -13.12
C ILE A 85 -16.36 -9.21 -12.86
N ALA A 86 -17.34 -9.26 -11.98
CA ALA A 86 -18.21 -10.42 -11.81
C ALA A 86 -19.68 -10.02 -11.76
N LEU A 87 -20.55 -10.94 -12.15
CA LEU A 87 -22.00 -10.81 -12.01
C LEU A 87 -22.48 -11.70 -10.87
N ASP A 88 -23.55 -11.28 -10.18
CA ASP A 88 -24.21 -12.14 -9.21
C ASP A 88 -24.64 -13.48 -9.87
N PRO A 89 -24.51 -14.63 -9.18
CA PRO A 89 -24.93 -15.92 -9.73
C PRO A 89 -26.41 -16.01 -10.13
N ASP A 90 -27.28 -15.18 -9.55
CA ASP A 90 -28.71 -15.09 -9.90
C ASP A 90 -29.01 -13.86 -10.78
N PHE A 91 -28.01 -13.26 -11.42
CA PHE A 91 -28.22 -12.18 -12.38
C PHE A 91 -29.09 -12.65 -13.56
N PRO A 92 -30.10 -11.88 -14.02
CA PRO A 92 -30.44 -10.51 -13.61
C PRO A 92 -31.46 -10.40 -12.46
N ASN A 93 -31.90 -11.51 -11.84
CA ASN A 93 -32.87 -11.46 -10.73
C ASN A 93 -32.27 -10.84 -9.47
N GLN A 94 -30.99 -11.09 -9.22
CA GLN A 94 -30.14 -10.27 -8.35
C GLN A 94 -29.28 -9.40 -9.27
N PRO A 95 -29.68 -8.14 -9.51
CA PRO A 95 -29.04 -7.31 -10.51
C PRO A 95 -27.73 -6.72 -9.97
N PHE A 96 -26.86 -7.49 -9.33
CA PHE A 96 -25.60 -6.98 -8.80
C PHE A 96 -24.43 -7.24 -9.74
N VAL A 97 -23.62 -6.20 -9.92
CA VAL A 97 -22.35 -6.23 -10.66
C VAL A 97 -21.24 -5.86 -9.68
N TYR A 98 -20.17 -6.65 -9.66
CA TYR A 98 -19.05 -6.55 -8.76
C TYR A 98 -17.81 -6.09 -9.54
N LEU A 99 -17.10 -5.08 -9.03
CA LEU A 99 -16.00 -4.42 -9.72
C LEU A 99 -14.76 -4.41 -8.83
N TYR A 100 -13.62 -4.82 -9.39
CA TYR A 100 -12.30 -4.72 -8.73
C TYR A 100 -11.49 -3.61 -9.41
N TYR A 101 -11.13 -2.57 -8.67
CA TYR A 101 -10.41 -1.44 -9.24
C TYR A 101 -9.43 -0.78 -8.27
N THR A 102 -8.45 -0.06 -8.80
CA THR A 102 -7.43 0.66 -8.03
C THR A 102 -7.81 2.10 -7.78
N VAL A 103 -7.56 2.56 -6.55
CA VAL A 103 -7.72 3.95 -6.10
C VAL A 103 -6.53 4.37 -5.26
N SER A 104 -6.38 5.68 -5.01
CA SER A 104 -5.41 6.21 -4.06
C SER A 104 -6.07 6.67 -2.76
N ASP A 105 -5.37 6.47 -1.65
CA ASP A 105 -5.70 7.12 -0.39
C ASP A 105 -5.23 8.58 -0.38
N SER A 106 -5.57 9.32 0.69
CA SER A 106 -5.19 10.72 0.84
C SER A 106 -3.67 10.96 0.95
N ASN A 107 -2.88 9.92 1.18
CA ASN A 107 -1.42 9.97 1.24
C ASN A 107 -0.79 9.65 -0.13
N GLY A 108 -1.59 9.40 -1.16
CA GLY A 108 -1.15 8.99 -2.50
C GLY A 108 -0.68 7.53 -2.56
N MET A 109 -1.05 6.69 -1.59
CA MET A 109 -0.80 5.25 -1.65
C MET A 109 -1.98 4.56 -2.34
N SER A 110 -1.67 3.72 -3.32
CA SER A 110 -2.70 2.99 -4.06
C SER A 110 -3.13 1.73 -3.32
N HIS A 111 -4.41 1.40 -3.40
CA HIS A 111 -4.97 0.12 -2.98
C HIS A 111 -6.00 -0.33 -3.99
N ASN A 112 -6.20 -1.64 -4.07
CA ASN A 112 -7.31 -2.19 -4.82
C ASN A 112 -8.54 -2.28 -3.92
N ARG A 113 -9.71 -2.19 -4.52
CA ARG A 113 -10.98 -2.30 -3.82
C ARG A 113 -11.97 -3.13 -4.61
N VAL A 114 -12.91 -3.72 -3.89
CA VAL A 114 -14.09 -4.38 -4.46
C VAL A 114 -15.30 -3.56 -4.10
N SER A 115 -16.05 -3.13 -5.10
CA SER A 115 -17.38 -2.56 -4.91
C SER A 115 -18.45 -3.36 -5.64
N ARG A 116 -19.71 -3.08 -5.30
CA ARG A 116 -20.87 -3.65 -5.95
C ARG A 116 -21.85 -2.54 -6.30
N VAL A 117 -22.37 -2.58 -7.51
CA VAL A 117 -23.45 -1.69 -7.99
C VAL A 117 -24.67 -2.51 -8.38
N GLU A 118 -25.84 -1.88 -8.35
CA GLU A 118 -27.08 -2.47 -8.86
C GLU A 118 -27.25 -2.11 -10.35
N ALA A 119 -27.60 -3.07 -11.19
CA ALA A 119 -27.91 -2.89 -12.59
C ALA A 119 -29.40 -2.57 -12.77
N ASP A 120 -29.69 -1.53 -13.53
CA ASP A 120 -31.00 -1.27 -14.12
C ASP A 120 -30.84 -1.37 -15.64
N GLY A 121 -31.27 -2.50 -16.21
CA GLY A 121 -31.04 -2.80 -17.62
C GLY A 121 -29.57 -2.74 -17.98
N ASN A 122 -29.22 -1.86 -18.92
CA ASN A 122 -27.86 -1.70 -19.46
C ASN A 122 -27.02 -0.66 -18.70
N TYR A 123 -27.40 -0.30 -17.48
CA TYR A 123 -26.74 0.76 -16.71
C TYR A 123 -26.63 0.45 -15.22
N ALA A 124 -25.63 1.02 -14.54
CA ALA A 124 -25.54 0.97 -13.08
C ALA A 124 -26.44 2.05 -12.45
N LEU A 125 -27.33 1.65 -11.54
CA LEU A 125 -28.25 2.52 -10.83
C LEU A 125 -27.45 3.49 -9.94
N PRO A 126 -27.59 4.82 -10.11
CA PRO A 126 -26.80 5.80 -9.36
C PRO A 126 -26.97 5.69 -7.85
N GLY A 127 -25.87 5.90 -7.12
CA GLY A 127 -25.85 5.89 -5.66
C GLY A 127 -26.03 4.50 -5.03
N THR A 128 -26.01 3.43 -5.82
CA THR A 128 -26.08 2.04 -5.33
C THR A 128 -24.73 1.40 -5.08
N GLU A 129 -23.64 2.10 -5.37
CA GLU A 129 -22.30 1.58 -5.10
C GLU A 129 -22.12 1.31 -3.60
N VAL A 130 -21.75 0.07 -3.28
CA VAL A 130 -21.36 -0.36 -1.95
C VAL A 130 -19.94 -0.88 -2.02
N ILE A 131 -19.04 -0.26 -1.26
CA ILE A 131 -17.69 -0.79 -1.07
C ILE A 131 -17.77 -2.05 -0.20
N LEU A 132 -17.34 -3.19 -0.75
CA LEU A 132 -17.38 -4.49 -0.08
C LEU A 132 -16.06 -4.83 0.61
N TYR A 133 -14.94 -4.43 0.02
CA TYR A 133 -13.61 -4.71 0.56
C TYR A 133 -12.60 -3.66 0.09
N GLU A 134 -11.75 -3.19 1.01
CA GLU A 134 -10.63 -2.28 0.73
C GLU A 134 -9.33 -3.00 1.08
N CYS A 135 -8.48 -3.26 0.08
CA CYS A 135 -7.17 -3.89 0.30
C CYS A 135 -6.21 -2.91 0.99
N ASP A 136 -5.15 -3.45 1.58
CA ASP A 136 -4.14 -2.63 2.24
C ASP A 136 -3.35 -1.76 1.24
N PRO A 137 -3.14 -0.46 1.54
CA PRO A 137 -2.49 0.47 0.63
C PRO A 137 -0.97 0.28 0.57
N THR A 138 -0.41 0.45 -0.62
CA THR A 138 1.04 0.41 -0.87
C THR A 138 1.42 1.37 -2.01
N TYR A 139 2.72 1.59 -2.19
CA TYR A 139 3.26 2.32 -3.35
C TYR A 139 3.39 1.45 -4.61
N GLY A 140 3.02 0.16 -4.55
CA GLY A 140 3.17 -0.77 -5.67
C GLY A 140 2.16 -0.52 -6.80
N THR A 141 2.64 -0.47 -8.03
CA THR A 141 1.83 -0.23 -9.25
C THR A 141 1.71 -1.48 -10.14
N VAL A 142 2.40 -2.56 -9.78
CA VAL A 142 2.32 -3.90 -10.40
C VAL A 142 1.89 -4.94 -9.38
N HIS A 143 1.49 -6.11 -9.85
CA HIS A 143 1.01 -7.24 -9.08
C HIS A 143 -0.27 -6.92 -8.31
N ASN A 144 -1.26 -6.40 -9.03
CA ASN A 144 -2.56 -6.07 -8.43
C ASN A 144 -3.46 -7.30 -8.24
N GLY A 145 -3.22 -8.40 -8.98
CA GLY A 145 -4.19 -9.49 -9.12
C GLY A 145 -5.57 -8.95 -9.49
N GLY A 146 -6.62 -9.55 -8.93
CA GLY A 146 -7.92 -8.88 -8.82
C GLY A 146 -9.12 -9.64 -9.31
N ASP A 147 -8.95 -10.86 -9.80
CA ASP A 147 -10.05 -11.62 -10.38
C ASP A 147 -11.13 -11.94 -9.34
N LEU A 148 -12.38 -11.95 -9.81
CA LEU A 148 -13.60 -12.07 -9.04
C LEU A 148 -14.36 -13.31 -9.52
N VAL A 149 -14.45 -14.34 -8.69
CA VAL A 149 -15.17 -15.57 -9.04
C VAL A 149 -16.16 -15.95 -7.95
N PHE A 150 -17.43 -16.15 -8.33
CA PHE A 150 -18.38 -16.78 -7.43
C PHE A 150 -18.14 -18.29 -7.36
N GLY A 151 -17.90 -18.80 -6.16
CA GLY A 151 -17.80 -20.23 -5.91
C GLY A 151 -19.16 -20.93 -5.95
N ALA A 152 -19.13 -22.26 -6.05
CA ALA A 152 -20.35 -23.09 -5.99
C ALA A 152 -21.10 -22.98 -4.65
N ASP A 153 -20.48 -22.39 -3.63
CA ASP A 153 -21.05 -22.09 -2.31
C ASP A 153 -21.74 -20.71 -2.25
N GLY A 154 -21.78 -19.97 -3.36
CA GLY A 154 -22.38 -18.64 -3.47
C GLY A 154 -21.57 -17.54 -2.79
N LYS A 155 -20.27 -17.75 -2.54
CA LYS A 155 -19.35 -16.74 -2.00
C LYS A 155 -18.51 -16.14 -3.10
N LEU A 156 -18.10 -14.88 -2.91
CA LEU A 156 -17.21 -14.19 -3.82
C LEU A 156 -15.76 -14.46 -3.39
N TYR A 157 -14.99 -15.03 -4.31
CA TYR A 157 -13.55 -15.23 -4.18
C TYR A 157 -12.83 -14.11 -4.91
N ILE A 158 -11.86 -13.49 -4.24
CA ILE A 158 -11.13 -12.31 -4.74
C ILE A 158 -9.64 -12.66 -4.72
N SER A 159 -8.97 -12.63 -5.87
CA SER A 159 -7.53 -12.78 -5.90
C SER A 159 -6.85 -11.42 -5.65
N THR A 160 -5.78 -11.40 -4.86
CA THR A 160 -4.99 -10.19 -4.61
C THR A 160 -3.52 -10.48 -4.86
N GLY A 161 -2.87 -9.65 -5.67
CA GLY A 161 -1.42 -9.73 -5.86
C GLY A 161 -0.64 -9.14 -4.70
N ASP A 162 0.68 -9.33 -4.70
CA ASP A 162 1.57 -8.91 -3.63
C ASP A 162 1.90 -7.41 -3.66
N LYS A 163 1.49 -6.68 -4.70
CA LYS A 163 1.84 -5.28 -4.99
C LYS A 163 3.34 -4.97 -4.88
N SER A 164 4.20 -5.91 -5.28
CA SER A 164 5.66 -5.85 -5.08
C SER A 164 6.10 -5.75 -3.61
N PHE A 165 5.23 -6.11 -2.67
CA PHE A 165 5.49 -6.09 -1.23
C PHE A 165 5.51 -7.52 -0.67
N GLY A 166 6.55 -8.27 -1.02
CA GLY A 166 6.68 -9.70 -0.68
C GLY A 166 6.59 -10.04 0.81
N ALA A 167 6.90 -9.10 1.72
CA ALA A 167 6.76 -9.29 3.16
C ALA A 167 5.29 -9.47 3.60
N ALA A 168 4.33 -8.94 2.84
CA ALA A 168 2.90 -9.08 3.13
C ALA A 168 2.34 -10.48 2.78
N VAL A 169 2.96 -11.19 1.84
CA VAL A 169 2.40 -12.41 1.24
C VAL A 169 2.22 -13.53 2.26
N GLN A 170 3.18 -13.67 3.18
CA GLN A 170 3.14 -14.67 4.25
C GLN A 170 2.56 -14.12 5.57
N SER A 171 2.31 -12.81 5.64
CA SER A 171 1.67 -12.17 6.80
C SER A 171 0.17 -12.47 6.84
N MET A 172 -0.33 -12.74 8.05
CA MET A 172 -1.76 -12.90 8.32
C MET A 172 -2.45 -11.58 8.70
N ASP A 173 -1.67 -10.52 8.89
CA ASP A 173 -2.13 -9.15 9.15
C ASP A 173 -2.06 -8.29 7.87
N HIS A 174 -2.11 -8.93 6.70
CA HIS A 174 -2.13 -8.26 5.40
C HIS A 174 -2.93 -9.08 4.39
N ASP A 175 -3.62 -8.40 3.48
CA ASP A 175 -4.47 -9.03 2.46
C ASP A 175 -3.84 -9.10 1.05
N LEU A 176 -2.54 -8.86 0.90
CA LEU A 176 -1.82 -8.96 -0.38
C LEU A 176 -1.24 -10.37 -0.60
N GLY A 177 -1.23 -10.84 -1.85
CA GLY A 177 -0.77 -12.18 -2.22
C GLY A 177 -1.68 -13.29 -1.71
N LYS A 178 -3.01 -13.08 -1.76
CA LYS A 178 -4.05 -13.94 -1.17
C LYS A 178 -5.11 -14.33 -2.19
N VAL A 179 -5.91 -15.34 -1.83
CA VAL A 179 -7.31 -15.37 -2.25
C VAL A 179 -8.16 -15.10 -1.02
N LEU A 180 -9.03 -14.11 -1.11
CA LEU A 180 -10.02 -13.75 -0.09
C LEU A 180 -11.37 -14.41 -0.44
N ARG A 181 -12.20 -14.68 0.57
CA ARG A 181 -13.56 -15.20 0.41
C ARG A 181 -14.52 -14.39 1.28
N ILE A 182 -15.50 -13.74 0.65
CA ILE A 182 -16.52 -12.92 1.30
C ILE A 182 -17.93 -13.32 0.85
N ASN A 183 -18.96 -12.95 1.61
CA ASN A 183 -20.36 -13.02 1.15
C ASN A 183 -20.63 -11.95 0.09
N SER A 184 -21.69 -12.12 -0.69
CA SER A 184 -22.12 -11.19 -1.75
C SER A 184 -22.50 -9.78 -1.24
N ASP A 185 -22.63 -9.60 0.07
CA ASP A 185 -22.89 -8.33 0.76
C ASP A 185 -21.64 -7.73 1.45
N GLY A 186 -20.46 -8.33 1.27
CA GLY A 186 -19.21 -7.88 1.89
C GLY A 186 -18.93 -8.45 3.28
N SER A 187 -19.91 -9.12 3.91
CA SER A 187 -19.68 -9.74 5.21
C SER A 187 -18.76 -10.96 5.10
N ILE A 188 -17.97 -11.23 6.14
CA ILE A 188 -16.99 -12.33 6.12
C ILE A 188 -17.64 -13.64 6.59
N PRO A 189 -17.61 -14.73 5.79
CA PRO A 189 -18.12 -16.04 6.18
C PRO A 189 -17.42 -16.59 7.42
N SER A 190 -18.19 -17.04 8.42
CA SER A 190 -17.65 -17.58 9.68
C SER A 190 -16.94 -18.94 9.52
N ASP A 191 -17.13 -19.59 8.38
CA ASP A 191 -16.47 -20.85 7.99
C ASP A 191 -15.15 -20.62 7.24
N ASN A 192 -14.69 -19.38 7.08
CA ASN A 192 -13.35 -19.11 6.53
C ASN A 192 -12.25 -19.74 7.42
N PRO A 193 -11.17 -20.26 6.81
CA PRO A 193 -10.18 -21.09 7.51
C PRO A 193 -9.45 -20.37 8.65
N PHE A 194 -9.33 -19.05 8.57
CA PHE A 194 -8.64 -18.22 9.57
C PHE A 194 -9.59 -17.34 10.38
N TYR A 195 -10.91 -17.57 10.30
CA TYR A 195 -11.90 -16.68 10.90
C TYR A 195 -11.73 -16.49 12.41
N THR A 196 -11.35 -17.55 13.12
CA THR A 196 -11.17 -17.50 14.59
C THR A 196 -9.77 -17.09 15.04
N THR A 197 -8.78 -17.17 14.15
CA THR A 197 -7.37 -16.88 14.47
C THR A 197 -6.95 -15.48 14.02
N ASN A 198 -7.56 -14.94 12.96
CA ASN A 198 -7.33 -13.59 12.47
C ASN A 198 -8.35 -12.58 13.02
N ASN A 199 -8.06 -11.30 12.83
CA ASN A 199 -8.89 -10.19 13.28
C ASN A 199 -9.34 -9.30 12.12
N GLY A 200 -10.44 -8.57 12.32
CA GLY A 200 -10.94 -7.59 11.35
C GLY A 200 -11.17 -8.17 9.95
N LYS A 201 -10.77 -7.40 8.93
CA LYS A 201 -10.92 -7.77 7.52
C LYS A 201 -10.08 -8.98 7.10
N TYR A 202 -8.96 -9.25 7.79
CA TYR A 202 -8.08 -10.39 7.49
C TYR A 202 -8.68 -11.76 7.79
N ARG A 203 -9.88 -11.80 8.38
CA ARG A 203 -10.72 -13.02 8.43
C ARG A 203 -11.23 -13.44 7.05
N ALA A 204 -11.16 -12.56 6.06
CA ALA A 204 -11.51 -12.86 4.67
C ALA A 204 -10.48 -13.77 3.98
N ILE A 205 -9.26 -13.91 4.52
CA ILE A 205 -8.22 -14.76 3.91
C ILE A 205 -8.74 -16.21 3.81
N TYR A 206 -8.77 -16.72 2.58
CA TYR A 206 -9.12 -18.10 2.26
C TYR A 206 -7.87 -18.94 1.96
N SER A 207 -6.95 -18.40 1.19
CA SER A 207 -5.61 -18.96 0.96
C SER A 207 -4.57 -17.84 0.80
N LEU A 208 -3.29 -18.19 0.88
CA LEU A 208 -2.18 -17.24 0.83
C LEU A 208 -0.98 -17.79 0.04
N GLY A 209 0.07 -16.99 -0.10
CA GLY A 209 1.30 -17.45 -0.74
C GLY A 209 1.30 -17.31 -2.26
N LEU A 210 0.52 -16.37 -2.80
CA LEU A 210 0.43 -16.11 -4.25
C LEU A 210 1.18 -14.81 -4.57
N ARG A 211 1.67 -14.67 -5.82
CA ARG A 211 2.41 -13.50 -6.26
C ARG A 211 1.53 -12.47 -6.96
N ASN A 212 0.99 -12.85 -8.10
CA ASN A 212 0.10 -12.05 -8.92
C ASN A 212 -0.93 -12.97 -9.59
N PRO A 213 -1.89 -13.51 -8.79
CA PRO A 213 -2.98 -14.33 -9.30
C PRO A 213 -3.90 -13.49 -10.18
N PHE A 214 -3.60 -13.44 -11.48
CA PHE A 214 -4.19 -12.51 -12.44
C PHE A 214 -5.56 -12.97 -12.93
N SER A 215 -5.77 -14.28 -13.06
CA SER A 215 -7.07 -14.83 -13.49
C SER A 215 -7.43 -16.07 -12.69
N MET A 216 -8.73 -16.30 -12.50
CA MET A 216 -9.33 -17.43 -11.83
C MET A 216 -10.53 -17.94 -12.63
N ALA A 217 -10.79 -19.24 -12.56
CA ALA A 217 -12.06 -19.79 -13.05
C ALA A 217 -12.57 -20.89 -12.14
N MET A 218 -13.89 -20.93 -11.97
CA MET A 218 -14.58 -22.01 -11.25
C MET A 218 -15.10 -23.04 -12.26
N GLN A 219 -14.78 -24.31 -12.02
CA GLN A 219 -15.34 -25.42 -12.79
C GLN A 219 -16.80 -25.64 -12.35
N PRO A 220 -17.81 -25.40 -13.21
CA PRO A 220 -19.21 -25.35 -12.80
C PRO A 220 -19.73 -26.61 -12.10
N GLU A 221 -19.27 -27.79 -12.54
CA GLU A 221 -19.79 -29.07 -12.06
C GLU A 221 -19.18 -29.50 -10.71
N SER A 222 -17.91 -29.19 -10.47
CA SER A 222 -17.16 -29.65 -9.28
C SER A 222 -16.98 -28.56 -8.23
N GLY A 223 -17.08 -27.28 -8.62
CA GLY A 223 -16.79 -26.13 -7.78
C GLY A 223 -15.29 -25.87 -7.55
N ARG A 224 -14.39 -26.60 -8.23
CA ARG A 224 -12.93 -26.36 -8.14
C ARG A 224 -12.61 -24.99 -8.74
N ILE A 225 -11.78 -24.21 -8.05
CA ILE A 225 -11.30 -22.91 -8.53
C ILE A 225 -9.82 -23.03 -8.87
N PHE A 226 -9.45 -22.71 -10.11
CA PHE A 226 -8.06 -22.65 -10.54
C PHE A 226 -7.66 -21.19 -10.72
N ALA A 227 -6.53 -20.80 -10.13
CA ALA A 227 -5.92 -19.48 -10.29
C ALA A 227 -4.65 -19.58 -11.14
N CYS A 228 -4.56 -18.73 -12.16
CA CYS A 228 -3.35 -18.46 -12.94
C CYS A 228 -2.52 -17.41 -12.18
N ASP A 229 -1.41 -17.83 -11.59
CA ASP A 229 -0.49 -16.98 -10.81
C ASP A 229 0.77 -16.67 -11.62
N VAL A 230 0.97 -15.37 -11.90
CA VAL A 230 2.11 -14.91 -12.70
C VAL A 230 3.38 -14.92 -11.85
N GLY A 231 4.33 -15.73 -12.30
CA GLY A 231 5.61 -15.97 -11.65
C GLY A 231 6.49 -14.74 -11.50
N ASN A 232 7.53 -14.84 -10.67
CA ASN A 232 8.50 -13.77 -10.50
C ASN A 232 9.57 -13.77 -11.58
N ALA A 233 10.19 -14.92 -11.82
CA ALA A 233 11.32 -15.01 -12.74
C ALA A 233 11.42 -16.34 -13.49
N THR A 234 10.82 -17.42 -12.97
CA THR A 234 11.15 -18.76 -13.45
C THR A 234 9.92 -19.55 -13.88
N TRP A 235 8.81 -19.44 -13.15
CA TRP A 235 7.67 -20.34 -13.37
C TRP A 235 6.35 -19.60 -13.36
N GLU A 236 5.54 -19.84 -14.39
CA GLU A 236 4.12 -19.54 -14.35
C GLU A 236 3.37 -20.70 -13.70
N GLU A 237 2.32 -20.40 -12.94
CA GLU A 237 1.62 -21.40 -12.13
C GLU A 237 0.11 -21.42 -12.35
N ILE A 238 -0.46 -22.63 -12.30
CA ILE A 238 -1.88 -22.86 -12.07
C ILE A 238 -2.00 -23.45 -10.67
N ASN A 239 -2.70 -22.76 -9.79
CA ASN A 239 -2.94 -23.18 -8.41
C ASN A 239 -4.41 -23.58 -8.22
N GLU A 240 -4.67 -24.80 -7.75
CA GLU A 240 -6.02 -25.19 -7.32
C GLU A 240 -6.30 -24.60 -5.94
N ILE A 241 -7.20 -23.61 -5.88
CA ILE A 241 -7.50 -22.82 -4.69
C ILE A 241 -8.26 -23.63 -3.64
N GLN A 242 -7.65 -23.80 -2.47
CA GLN A 242 -8.18 -24.62 -1.37
C GLN A 242 -8.09 -23.88 -0.03
N ALA A 243 -9.06 -24.13 0.85
CA ALA A 243 -9.17 -23.46 2.15
C ALA A 243 -7.92 -23.70 3.01
N GLY A 244 -7.27 -22.62 3.43
CA GLY A 244 -6.15 -22.61 4.38
C GLY A 244 -4.80 -23.03 3.79
N MET A 245 -4.73 -23.26 2.48
CA MET A 245 -3.49 -23.65 1.80
C MET A 245 -2.61 -22.44 1.49
N ASN A 246 -1.30 -22.69 1.49
CA ASN A 246 -0.26 -21.72 1.21
C ASN A 246 0.48 -22.11 -0.08
N TYR A 247 0.54 -21.23 -1.07
CA TYR A 247 1.17 -21.50 -2.37
C TYR A 247 2.65 -21.10 -2.43
N GLY A 248 3.20 -20.62 -1.30
CA GLY A 248 4.63 -20.58 -1.06
C GLY A 248 5.38 -19.32 -1.48
N HIS A 249 4.83 -18.43 -2.32
CA HIS A 249 5.51 -17.17 -2.67
C HIS A 249 5.77 -16.31 -1.42
N PRO A 250 6.91 -15.61 -1.29
CA PRO A 250 8.09 -15.61 -2.17
C PRO A 250 9.15 -16.67 -1.81
N ILE A 251 8.82 -17.64 -0.95
CA ILE A 251 9.75 -18.66 -0.47
C ILE A 251 10.04 -19.70 -1.55
N THR A 252 9.04 -20.09 -2.34
CA THR A 252 9.16 -21.07 -3.42
C THR A 252 8.28 -20.67 -4.61
N GLU A 253 8.72 -21.07 -5.80
CA GLU A 253 8.10 -20.80 -7.11
C GLU A 253 8.31 -22.07 -7.97
N GLY A 254 7.24 -22.57 -8.60
CA GLY A 254 7.22 -23.80 -9.38
C GLY A 254 7.37 -25.08 -8.52
N LEU A 255 8.08 -26.08 -9.06
CA LEU A 255 8.40 -27.27 -8.28
C LEU A 255 9.42 -26.95 -7.20
N ARG A 256 9.10 -27.34 -5.96
CA ARG A 256 10.05 -27.37 -4.85
C ARG A 256 11.36 -28.05 -5.24
N THR A 257 12.47 -27.46 -4.80
CA THR A 257 13.78 -28.09 -4.89
C THR A 257 14.23 -28.55 -3.51
N ASN A 258 14.79 -27.65 -2.70
CA ASN A 258 15.33 -27.91 -1.37
C ASN A 258 14.92 -26.84 -0.34
N GLU A 259 14.04 -25.92 -0.71
CA GLU A 259 13.59 -24.82 0.13
C GLU A 259 12.75 -25.35 1.30
N GLN A 260 12.85 -24.70 2.47
CA GLN A 260 11.94 -24.94 3.58
C GLN A 260 10.60 -24.26 3.29
N VAL A 261 9.60 -25.05 2.93
CA VAL A 261 8.27 -24.55 2.58
C VAL A 261 7.46 -24.13 3.82
N PRO A 262 6.50 -23.19 3.67
CA PRO A 262 5.63 -22.78 4.77
C PRO A 262 4.66 -23.89 5.24
N VAL A 263 4.02 -23.66 6.38
CA VAL A 263 2.97 -24.55 6.90
C VAL A 263 1.79 -24.58 5.92
N ASN A 264 1.19 -25.76 5.73
CA ASN A 264 0.10 -26.02 4.77
C ASN A 264 0.48 -25.67 3.32
N TYR A 265 1.75 -25.83 2.96
CA TYR A 265 2.20 -25.63 1.59
C TYR A 265 1.55 -26.61 0.60
N GLN A 266 1.16 -26.09 -0.57
CA GLN A 266 0.64 -26.85 -1.71
C GLN A 266 1.50 -26.58 -2.94
N ASP A 267 2.01 -27.64 -3.58
CA ASP A 267 2.67 -27.51 -4.89
C ASP A 267 1.66 -27.00 -5.94
N PRO A 268 2.10 -26.20 -6.93
CA PRO A 268 1.25 -25.79 -8.04
C PRO A 268 0.60 -26.98 -8.74
N TRP A 269 -0.67 -26.84 -9.11
CA TRP A 269 -1.38 -27.88 -9.85
C TRP A 269 -0.76 -28.11 -11.23
N HIS A 270 -0.34 -27.04 -11.89
CA HIS A 270 0.47 -27.10 -13.11
C HIS A 270 1.42 -25.90 -13.12
N TYR A 271 2.54 -26.03 -13.83
CA TYR A 271 3.52 -24.96 -13.96
C TYR A 271 4.29 -25.13 -15.27
N TYR A 272 4.77 -24.02 -15.83
CA TYR A 272 5.65 -24.03 -17.00
C TYR A 272 6.70 -22.93 -16.89
N HIS A 273 7.83 -23.13 -17.58
CA HIS A 273 8.97 -22.23 -17.45
C HIS A 273 8.72 -20.89 -18.17
N HIS A 274 9.22 -19.80 -17.62
CA HIS A 274 9.13 -18.43 -18.17
C HIS A 274 9.90 -18.23 -19.50
N SER A 275 10.47 -19.31 -20.07
CA SER A 275 10.94 -19.32 -21.46
C SER A 275 9.85 -19.71 -22.45
N ASP A 276 8.92 -20.54 -21.99
CA ASP A 276 7.82 -21.13 -22.76
C ASP A 276 6.58 -20.23 -22.74
N GLY A 277 6.49 -19.33 -21.76
CA GLY A 277 5.58 -18.17 -21.67
C GLY A 277 6.21 -17.05 -20.84
N CYS A 278 5.49 -15.99 -20.46
CA CYS A 278 5.97 -15.06 -19.42
C CYS A 278 4.89 -14.35 -18.58
N SER A 279 3.61 -14.67 -18.80
CA SER A 279 2.54 -14.17 -17.94
C SER A 279 1.29 -15.00 -18.21
N ILE A 280 0.99 -15.92 -17.29
CA ILE A 280 -0.21 -16.76 -17.36
C ILE A 280 -1.45 -15.93 -16.98
N VAL A 281 -2.34 -15.76 -17.94
CA VAL A 281 -3.54 -14.92 -17.83
C VAL A 281 -4.70 -15.56 -18.55
N GLY A 282 -5.93 -15.10 -18.29
CA GLY A 282 -7.14 -15.65 -18.89
C GLY A 282 -7.39 -17.08 -18.43
N ALA A 283 -8.51 -17.31 -17.76
CA ALA A 283 -8.85 -18.61 -17.22
C ALA A 283 -10.31 -18.92 -17.56
N ALA A 284 -10.57 -20.09 -18.15
CA ALA A 284 -11.96 -20.51 -18.40
C ALA A 284 -12.10 -22.03 -18.40
N PHE A 285 -13.22 -22.52 -17.88
CA PHE A 285 -13.65 -23.91 -18.06
C PHE A 285 -14.67 -24.00 -19.18
N THR A 286 -14.50 -25.01 -20.03
CA THR A 286 -15.52 -25.39 -21.01
C THR A 286 -16.58 -26.30 -20.37
N PRO A 287 -17.86 -26.25 -20.81
CA PRO A 287 -18.90 -27.12 -20.28
C PRO A 287 -18.55 -28.61 -20.43
N GLN A 288 -18.84 -29.43 -19.41
CA GLN A 288 -18.59 -30.87 -19.48
C GLN A 288 -19.50 -31.60 -20.47
N SER A 289 -20.68 -31.03 -20.78
CA SER A 289 -21.60 -31.56 -21.78
C SER A 289 -22.49 -30.46 -22.36
N GLY A 290 -23.06 -30.68 -23.55
CA GLY A 290 -24.03 -29.77 -24.16
C GLY A 290 -23.45 -28.55 -24.88
N GLY A 291 -22.11 -28.39 -24.87
CA GLY A 291 -21.44 -27.31 -25.60
C GLY A 291 -21.42 -27.50 -27.13
N ASN A 292 -21.26 -26.39 -27.84
CA ASN A 292 -21.17 -26.27 -29.30
C ASN A 292 -19.81 -26.77 -29.84
N PHE A 293 -18.78 -26.82 -28.99
CA PHE A 293 -17.46 -27.32 -29.38
C PHE A 293 -17.46 -28.85 -29.49
N PRO A 294 -16.57 -29.44 -30.31
CA PRO A 294 -16.39 -30.89 -30.38
C PRO A 294 -16.11 -31.53 -29.01
N ALA A 295 -16.46 -32.81 -28.85
CA ALA A 295 -16.38 -33.53 -27.57
C ALA A 295 -14.97 -33.57 -26.95
N ASP A 296 -13.90 -33.45 -27.75
CA ASP A 296 -12.52 -33.42 -27.26
C ASP A 296 -12.20 -32.19 -26.41
N TYR A 297 -13.01 -31.13 -26.52
CA TYR A 297 -12.89 -29.89 -25.76
C TYR A 297 -13.74 -29.87 -24.49
N SER A 298 -14.63 -30.83 -24.26
CA SER A 298 -15.57 -30.80 -23.13
C SER A 298 -14.86 -30.90 -21.77
N GLY A 299 -15.22 -30.01 -20.83
CA GLY A 299 -14.71 -30.00 -19.45
C GLY A 299 -13.24 -29.63 -19.29
N LYS A 300 -12.59 -29.10 -20.32
CA LYS A 300 -11.18 -28.68 -20.31
C LYS A 300 -11.02 -27.31 -19.67
N PHE A 301 -9.90 -27.12 -18.98
CA PHE A 301 -9.44 -25.82 -18.50
C PHE A 301 -8.61 -25.15 -19.58
N PHE A 302 -8.99 -23.95 -19.98
CA PHE A 302 -8.32 -23.11 -20.95
C PHE A 302 -7.57 -22.01 -20.20
N PHE A 303 -6.32 -21.77 -20.59
CA PHE A 303 -5.51 -20.67 -20.09
C PHE A 303 -4.72 -20.01 -21.22
N ALA A 304 -4.48 -18.71 -21.09
CA ALA A 304 -3.69 -17.94 -22.05
C ALA A 304 -2.31 -17.56 -21.49
N ASP A 305 -1.41 -17.20 -22.39
CA ASP A 305 -0.17 -16.52 -22.04
C ASP A 305 -0.09 -15.19 -22.78
N TYR A 306 0.02 -14.13 -22.00
CA TYR A 306 0.02 -12.75 -22.49
C TYR A 306 1.16 -12.48 -23.48
N CYS A 307 2.34 -13.00 -23.17
CA CYS A 307 3.56 -12.69 -23.90
C CYS A 307 3.69 -13.48 -25.20
N LYS A 308 3.30 -14.75 -25.18
CA LYS A 308 3.43 -15.65 -26.33
C LYS A 308 2.19 -15.69 -27.19
N GLY A 309 1.06 -15.17 -26.71
CA GLY A 309 -0.13 -15.03 -27.52
C GLY A 309 -0.78 -16.36 -27.86
N TYR A 310 -0.79 -17.31 -26.93
CA TYR A 310 -1.47 -18.59 -27.10
C TYR A 310 -2.64 -18.75 -26.15
N ILE A 311 -3.55 -19.65 -26.51
CA ILE A 311 -4.47 -20.31 -25.58
C ILE A 311 -4.13 -21.80 -25.59
N ASN A 312 -3.84 -22.33 -24.41
CA ASN A 312 -3.63 -23.75 -24.18
C ASN A 312 -4.80 -24.34 -23.41
N MET A 313 -4.97 -25.66 -23.52
CA MET A 313 -5.99 -26.41 -22.78
C MET A 313 -5.36 -27.60 -22.07
N ILE A 314 -5.88 -27.89 -20.88
CA ILE A 314 -5.46 -29.00 -20.02
C ILE A 314 -6.69 -29.76 -19.49
N ASN A 315 -6.52 -31.05 -19.25
CA ASN A 315 -7.53 -31.84 -18.55
C ASN A 315 -7.42 -31.55 -17.04
N PRO A 316 -8.46 -31.03 -16.38
CA PRO A 316 -8.37 -30.72 -14.94
C PRO A 316 -8.20 -31.96 -14.04
N ASP A 317 -8.46 -33.16 -14.57
CA ASP A 317 -8.23 -34.43 -13.87
C ASP A 317 -6.88 -35.09 -14.21
N ASP A 318 -6.15 -34.56 -15.21
CA ASP A 318 -4.84 -35.04 -15.66
C ASP A 318 -4.00 -33.89 -16.21
N ASN A 319 -3.09 -33.40 -15.38
CA ASN A 319 -2.20 -32.27 -15.69
C ASN A 319 -0.96 -32.67 -16.52
N SER A 320 -0.85 -33.93 -16.97
CA SER A 320 0.34 -34.43 -17.65
C SER A 320 0.43 -34.03 -19.13
N GLN A 321 -0.66 -33.54 -19.72
CA GLN A 321 -0.76 -33.18 -21.13
C GLN A 321 -1.37 -31.79 -21.32
N VAL A 322 -0.58 -30.87 -21.87
CA VAL A 322 -1.03 -29.55 -22.33
C VAL A 322 -1.14 -29.59 -23.85
N THR A 323 -2.28 -29.15 -24.38
CA THR A 323 -2.51 -29.06 -25.83
C THR A 323 -2.74 -27.61 -26.23
N ASN A 324 -2.17 -27.19 -27.35
CA ASN A 324 -2.43 -25.86 -27.88
C ASN A 324 -3.80 -25.79 -28.56
N PHE A 325 -4.59 -24.77 -28.19
CA PHE A 325 -5.87 -24.47 -28.83
C PHE A 325 -5.71 -23.36 -29.86
N ALA A 326 -5.06 -22.24 -29.51
CA ALA A 326 -4.86 -21.12 -30.39
C ALA A 326 -3.44 -20.53 -30.25
N THR A 327 -2.92 -19.92 -31.31
CA THR A 327 -1.65 -19.17 -31.31
C THR A 327 -1.80 -17.83 -32.04
N ASP A 328 -0.75 -17.00 -31.98
CA ASP A 328 -0.67 -15.71 -32.67
C ASP A 328 -1.79 -14.73 -32.26
N ILE A 329 -2.21 -14.80 -31.00
CA ILE A 329 -3.12 -13.82 -30.38
C ILE A 329 -2.28 -12.67 -29.85
N ASP A 330 -2.63 -11.43 -30.22
CA ASP A 330 -1.91 -10.26 -29.75
C ASP A 330 -2.31 -9.91 -28.30
N ARG A 331 -1.51 -10.37 -27.33
CA ARG A 331 -1.65 -10.10 -25.89
C ARG A 331 -3.05 -10.43 -25.33
N PRO A 332 -3.44 -11.72 -25.25
CA PRO A 332 -4.69 -12.13 -24.61
C PRO A 332 -4.68 -11.70 -23.14
N VAL A 333 -5.82 -11.23 -22.61
CA VAL A 333 -5.96 -10.79 -21.21
C VAL A 333 -7.05 -11.54 -20.44
N ALA A 334 -8.16 -11.88 -21.10
CA ALA A 334 -9.26 -12.59 -20.45
C ALA A 334 -9.96 -13.57 -21.40
N LEU A 335 -10.49 -14.63 -20.82
CA LEU A 335 -11.25 -15.69 -21.49
C LEU A 335 -12.56 -15.90 -20.75
N ALA A 336 -13.66 -16.03 -21.49
CA ALA A 336 -14.97 -16.36 -20.90
C ALA A 336 -15.69 -17.36 -21.80
N VAL A 337 -16.41 -18.32 -21.22
CA VAL A 337 -17.13 -19.35 -21.97
C VAL A 337 -18.61 -19.29 -21.64
N THR A 338 -19.47 -19.30 -22.66
CA THR A 338 -20.93 -19.33 -22.44
C THR A 338 -21.38 -20.72 -22.01
N PRO A 339 -22.59 -20.87 -21.42
CA PRO A 339 -23.16 -22.19 -21.14
C PRO A 339 -23.27 -23.10 -22.39
N GLU A 340 -23.45 -22.50 -23.57
CA GLU A 340 -23.46 -23.19 -24.86
C GLU A 340 -22.06 -23.53 -25.38
N GLY A 341 -21.00 -23.14 -24.68
CA GLY A 341 -19.61 -23.49 -25.01
C GLY A 341 -18.95 -22.58 -26.04
N ASP A 342 -19.53 -21.43 -26.39
CA ASP A 342 -18.84 -20.44 -27.21
C ASP A 342 -17.76 -19.73 -26.37
N LEU A 343 -16.57 -19.52 -26.93
CA LEU A 343 -15.45 -18.90 -26.23
C LEU A 343 -15.32 -17.42 -26.63
N TYR A 344 -15.28 -16.53 -25.65
CA TYR A 344 -14.94 -15.13 -25.81
C TYR A 344 -13.48 -14.91 -25.40
N LEU A 345 -12.80 -14.07 -26.16
CA LEU A 345 -11.39 -13.72 -25.96
C LEU A 345 -11.25 -12.20 -25.97
N LEU A 346 -10.66 -11.66 -24.92
CA LEU A 346 -10.16 -10.28 -24.91
C LEU A 346 -8.68 -10.25 -25.22
N ALA A 347 -8.32 -9.41 -26.18
CA ALA A 347 -6.94 -9.15 -26.59
C ALA A 347 -6.66 -7.66 -26.40
N ARG A 348 -5.56 -7.34 -25.72
CA ARG A 348 -5.18 -5.95 -25.43
C ARG A 348 -4.46 -5.28 -26.60
N SER A 349 -3.81 -6.07 -27.46
CA SER A 349 -2.99 -5.61 -28.59
C SER A 349 -1.84 -4.65 -28.19
N GLY A 350 -1.01 -4.21 -29.15
CA GLY A 350 -0.02 -3.14 -28.95
C GLY A 350 1.45 -3.61 -28.92
N LEU A 351 2.37 -2.73 -28.49
CA LEU A 351 3.80 -3.06 -28.44
C LEU A 351 4.04 -4.20 -27.43
N GLY A 352 4.72 -5.26 -27.89
CA GLY A 352 4.99 -6.44 -27.07
C GLY A 352 6.16 -6.20 -26.11
N GLY A 353 6.02 -6.67 -24.86
CA GLY A 353 7.11 -6.64 -23.88
C GLY A 353 6.72 -6.46 -22.42
N GLY A 354 5.43 -6.18 -22.13
CA GLY A 354 4.97 -5.98 -20.75
C GLY A 354 5.62 -4.78 -20.06
N SER A 355 6.01 -3.76 -20.85
CA SER A 355 6.56 -2.54 -20.28
C SER A 355 5.48 -1.74 -19.55
N GLU A 356 5.90 -0.85 -18.66
CA GLU A 356 5.01 0.05 -17.92
C GLU A 356 4.08 0.88 -18.85
N GLU A 357 4.62 1.38 -19.97
CA GLU A 357 3.84 2.09 -21.00
C GLU A 357 2.81 1.16 -21.63
N ASP A 358 3.21 -0.07 -21.97
CA ASP A 358 2.32 -1.04 -22.61
C ASP A 358 1.23 -1.58 -21.66
N ASN A 359 1.47 -1.54 -20.36
CA ASN A 359 0.50 -1.94 -19.35
C ASN A 359 -0.48 -0.80 -19.07
N THR A 360 -0.04 0.46 -19.16
CA THR A 360 -0.85 1.64 -18.80
C THR A 360 -2.08 1.79 -19.69
N GLU A 361 -1.90 1.88 -21.01
CA GLU A 361 -3.00 2.18 -21.94
C GLU A 361 -2.95 1.31 -23.21
N SER A 362 -4.10 1.11 -23.84
CA SER A 362 -4.22 0.59 -25.20
C SER A 362 -5.41 1.21 -25.91
N GLU A 363 -5.24 1.59 -27.16
CA GLU A 363 -6.33 2.01 -28.06
C GLU A 363 -6.60 0.95 -29.15
N GLN A 364 -5.98 -0.23 -29.04
CA GLN A 364 -6.00 -1.28 -30.07
C GLN A 364 -6.62 -2.58 -29.57
N GLY A 365 -7.10 -2.61 -28.33
CA GLY A 365 -7.73 -3.78 -27.74
C GLY A 365 -9.00 -4.16 -28.49
N SER A 366 -9.36 -5.44 -28.38
CA SER A 366 -10.44 -6.05 -29.14
C SER A 366 -11.09 -7.20 -28.38
N LEU A 367 -12.41 -7.33 -28.55
CA LEU A 367 -13.22 -8.44 -28.08
C LEU A 367 -13.55 -9.35 -29.25
N TRP A 368 -13.25 -10.64 -29.09
CA TRP A 368 -13.49 -11.66 -30.09
C TRP A 368 -14.43 -12.74 -29.55
N LYS A 369 -15.28 -13.27 -30.42
CA LYS A 369 -16.01 -14.51 -30.17
C LYS A 369 -15.49 -15.61 -31.09
N ILE A 370 -15.19 -16.76 -30.50
CA ILE A 370 -14.71 -17.97 -31.15
C ILE A 370 -15.80 -19.02 -31.10
N ILE A 371 -16.20 -19.51 -32.27
CA ILE A 371 -17.26 -20.51 -32.46
C ILE A 371 -16.76 -21.68 -33.31
N TYR A 372 -17.42 -22.83 -33.19
CA TYR A 372 -17.19 -23.96 -34.07
C TYR A 372 -18.22 -23.94 -35.22
N THR A 373 -17.77 -23.67 -36.44
CA THR A 373 -18.60 -23.64 -37.66
C THR A 373 -18.58 -24.97 -38.41
N GLY A 374 -17.65 -25.88 -38.07
CA GLY A 374 -17.43 -27.14 -38.78
C GLY A 374 -16.82 -27.00 -40.19
N SER A 375 -16.65 -25.77 -40.71
CA SER A 375 -16.00 -25.48 -42.00
C SER A 375 -15.46 -24.04 -42.09
N GLU A 376 -14.52 -23.79 -43.02
CA GLU A 376 -13.93 -22.46 -43.28
C GLU A 376 -14.65 -21.66 -44.40
N ALA A 377 -15.80 -22.13 -44.88
CA ALA A 377 -16.63 -21.40 -45.84
C ALA A 377 -17.30 -20.17 -45.18
N PRO A 378 -17.76 -19.16 -45.96
CA PRO A 378 -18.35 -17.97 -45.39
C PRO A 378 -19.63 -18.28 -44.58
N PHE A 379 -19.86 -17.52 -43.51
CA PHE A 379 -21.04 -17.62 -42.64
C PHE A 379 -21.45 -16.22 -42.16
N ILE A 380 -22.63 -15.75 -42.55
CA ILE A 380 -23.18 -14.44 -42.17
C ILE A 380 -23.75 -14.53 -40.75
N TYR A 381 -23.29 -13.64 -39.86
CA TYR A 381 -23.73 -13.61 -38.47
C TYR A 381 -24.40 -12.30 -38.06
N LEU A 382 -24.19 -11.21 -38.80
CA LEU A 382 -24.96 -9.97 -38.66
C LEU A 382 -25.77 -9.73 -39.93
N GLU A 383 -27.08 -9.83 -39.80
CA GLU A 383 -28.04 -9.60 -40.87
C GLU A 383 -28.39 -8.10 -41.00
N PRO A 384 -28.61 -7.59 -42.22
CA PRO A 384 -29.10 -6.23 -42.40
C PRO A 384 -30.52 -6.08 -41.85
N LYS A 385 -30.80 -4.93 -41.22
CA LYS A 385 -32.11 -4.61 -40.62
C LYS A 385 -32.95 -3.69 -41.51
N ASP A 386 -34.27 -3.83 -41.42
CA ASP A 386 -35.22 -2.93 -42.07
C ASP A 386 -34.99 -1.47 -41.70
N ALA A 387 -35.27 -0.56 -42.64
CA ALA A 387 -35.08 0.88 -42.45
C ALA A 387 -36.37 1.66 -42.76
N LEU A 388 -36.81 2.51 -41.83
CA LEU A 388 -37.86 3.51 -42.05
C LEU A 388 -37.23 4.91 -42.15
N ARG A 389 -37.52 5.63 -43.23
CA ARG A 389 -37.00 6.99 -43.48
C ARG A 389 -38.07 7.94 -44.00
N ALA A 390 -37.95 9.21 -43.63
CA ALA A 390 -38.70 10.28 -44.30
C ALA A 390 -38.05 10.58 -45.67
N VAL A 391 -38.85 11.03 -46.63
CA VAL A 391 -38.35 11.42 -47.96
C VAL A 391 -37.25 12.49 -47.84
N GLY A 392 -36.10 12.27 -48.51
CA GLY A 392 -34.94 13.14 -48.44
C GLY A 392 -33.97 12.87 -47.29
N GLU A 393 -34.20 11.85 -46.46
CA GLU A 393 -33.19 11.36 -45.51
C GLU A 393 -32.23 10.36 -46.18
N ASP A 394 -31.11 10.05 -45.52
CA ASP A 394 -30.18 9.02 -45.96
C ASP A 394 -30.49 7.66 -45.29
N MET A 395 -30.24 6.55 -46.00
CA MET A 395 -30.33 5.17 -45.49
C MET A 395 -28.93 4.55 -45.39
N GLN A 396 -28.68 3.79 -44.33
CA GLN A 396 -27.50 2.95 -44.17
C GLN A 396 -27.93 1.53 -43.75
N LEU A 397 -27.34 0.50 -44.38
CA LEU A 397 -27.48 -0.92 -44.04
C LEU A 397 -26.09 -1.53 -43.81
N GLU A 398 -26.01 -2.58 -42.99
CA GLU A 398 -24.76 -3.28 -42.66
C GLU A 398 -25.01 -4.81 -42.61
N THR A 399 -24.00 -5.60 -42.96
CA THR A 399 -23.94 -7.04 -42.69
C THR A 399 -22.55 -7.42 -42.18
N ARG A 400 -22.38 -8.58 -41.54
CA ARG A 400 -21.05 -9.13 -41.18
C ARG A 400 -21.02 -10.65 -41.34
N ALA A 401 -19.86 -11.16 -41.74
CA ALA A 401 -19.65 -12.58 -42.01
C ALA A 401 -18.28 -13.06 -41.53
N LEU A 402 -18.21 -14.35 -41.23
CA LEU A 402 -17.01 -15.14 -40.96
C LEU A 402 -16.61 -15.93 -42.20
N GLY A 403 -15.40 -16.46 -42.21
CA GLY A 403 -14.88 -17.39 -43.22
C GLY A 403 -13.43 -17.10 -43.57
N ARG A 404 -12.75 -18.05 -44.20
CA ARG A 404 -11.35 -17.88 -44.60
C ARG A 404 -11.18 -16.63 -45.49
N PRO A 405 -10.34 -15.65 -45.13
CA PRO A 405 -10.09 -14.47 -45.96
C PRO A 405 -9.41 -14.80 -47.31
N PRO A 406 -9.52 -13.93 -48.33
CA PRO A 406 -10.36 -12.72 -48.36
C PRO A 406 -11.85 -13.05 -48.55
N LEU A 407 -12.71 -12.28 -47.89
CA LEU A 407 -14.16 -12.29 -48.10
C LEU A 407 -14.54 -11.22 -49.13
N HIS A 408 -15.52 -11.54 -49.98
CA HIS A 408 -16.09 -10.62 -50.97
C HIS A 408 -17.59 -10.40 -50.72
N PHE A 409 -18.02 -9.14 -50.66
CA PHE A 409 -19.37 -8.66 -50.38
C PHE A 409 -20.03 -8.09 -51.64
N GLN A 410 -21.09 -8.75 -52.10
CA GLN A 410 -21.90 -8.29 -53.23
C GLN A 410 -23.31 -7.94 -52.74
N TRP A 411 -23.59 -6.63 -52.61
CA TRP A 411 -24.93 -6.15 -52.32
C TRP A 411 -25.85 -6.28 -53.53
N GLN A 412 -27.10 -6.66 -53.27
CA GLN A 412 -28.17 -6.75 -54.26
C GLN A 412 -29.35 -5.88 -53.84
N LYS A 413 -29.97 -5.19 -54.81
CA LYS A 413 -31.28 -4.53 -54.66
C LYS A 413 -32.30 -5.28 -55.49
N ASN A 414 -33.36 -5.77 -54.86
CA ASN A 414 -34.41 -6.57 -55.51
C ASN A 414 -33.83 -7.77 -56.29
N GLY A 415 -32.81 -8.43 -55.74
CA GLY A 415 -32.12 -9.58 -56.33
C GLY A 415 -31.15 -9.28 -57.47
N LEU A 416 -30.89 -8.00 -57.79
CA LEU A 416 -29.92 -7.57 -58.79
C LEU A 416 -28.68 -6.97 -58.14
N ASP A 417 -27.49 -7.35 -58.63
CA ASP A 417 -26.21 -6.82 -58.14
C ASP A 417 -26.14 -5.30 -58.27
N LEU A 418 -25.81 -4.65 -57.16
CA LEU A 418 -25.48 -3.24 -57.12
C LEU A 418 -24.00 -3.04 -57.47
N MET A 419 -23.73 -1.97 -58.22
CA MET A 419 -22.37 -1.43 -58.37
C MET A 419 -22.00 -0.63 -57.12
N ALA A 420 -21.94 -1.32 -55.97
CA ALA A 420 -21.53 -0.78 -54.69
C ALA A 420 -20.06 -1.15 -54.42
N PRO A 421 -19.36 -0.44 -53.51
CA PRO A 421 -18.08 -0.90 -52.99
C PRO A 421 -18.19 -2.32 -52.41
N ASP A 422 -17.16 -3.14 -52.62
CA ASP A 422 -16.99 -4.48 -52.01
C ASP A 422 -16.72 -4.30 -50.51
N THR A 423 -17.78 -3.99 -49.77
CA THR A 423 -17.75 -3.64 -48.35
C THR A 423 -19.02 -4.11 -47.67
N ASN A 424 -18.93 -4.23 -46.35
CA ASN A 424 -20.00 -4.73 -45.50
C ASN A 424 -21.08 -3.67 -45.17
N ILE A 425 -20.94 -2.43 -45.67
CA ILE A 425 -21.87 -1.30 -45.47
C ILE A 425 -22.44 -0.82 -46.81
N LEU A 426 -23.74 -0.53 -46.84
CA LEU A 426 -24.42 0.11 -47.97
C LEU A 426 -25.04 1.43 -47.54
N ILE A 427 -24.68 2.54 -48.20
CA ILE A 427 -25.29 3.86 -47.99
C ILE A 427 -26.08 4.26 -49.24
N GLN A 428 -27.34 4.65 -49.05
CA GLN A 428 -28.17 5.26 -50.07
C GLN A 428 -28.59 6.67 -49.61
N GLN A 429 -28.07 7.70 -50.29
CA GLN A 429 -28.37 9.09 -49.97
C GLN A 429 -29.72 9.53 -50.52
N GLN A 430 -30.38 10.43 -49.79
CA GLN A 430 -31.58 11.15 -50.22
C GLN A 430 -32.67 10.25 -50.78
N VAL A 431 -33.15 9.31 -49.95
CA VAL A 431 -34.14 8.32 -50.39
C VAL A 431 -35.44 8.97 -50.85
N THR A 432 -36.02 8.40 -51.89
CA THR A 432 -37.27 8.89 -52.48
C THR A 432 -38.41 7.90 -52.24
N LEU A 433 -39.65 8.33 -52.46
CA LEU A 433 -40.80 7.42 -52.35
C LEU A 433 -40.76 6.26 -53.36
N ALA A 434 -40.01 6.41 -54.46
CA ALA A 434 -39.82 5.33 -55.43
C ALA A 434 -38.91 4.21 -54.91
N ASP A 435 -38.15 4.46 -53.84
CA ASP A 435 -37.28 3.46 -53.22
C ASP A 435 -38.02 2.58 -52.21
N SER A 436 -39.22 2.97 -51.78
CA SER A 436 -39.98 2.23 -50.76
C SER A 436 -40.35 0.82 -51.23
N ASN A 437 -40.27 -0.14 -50.30
CA ASN A 437 -40.42 -1.58 -50.50
C ASN A 437 -39.31 -2.23 -51.34
N SER A 438 -38.20 -1.53 -51.58
CA SER A 438 -37.02 -2.21 -52.13
C SER A 438 -36.44 -3.16 -51.08
N THR A 439 -36.05 -4.35 -51.51
CA THR A 439 -35.32 -5.32 -50.68
C THR A 439 -33.82 -5.24 -50.95
N PHE A 440 -33.04 -5.38 -49.90
CA PHE A 440 -31.57 -5.38 -49.94
C PHE A 440 -31.04 -6.63 -49.26
N ARG A 441 -30.07 -7.30 -49.89
CA ARG A 441 -29.32 -8.42 -49.28
C ARG A 441 -27.89 -8.41 -49.76
N CYS A 442 -27.01 -9.13 -49.06
CA CYS A 442 -25.60 -9.26 -49.41
C CYS A 442 -25.24 -10.73 -49.61
N ILE A 443 -24.45 -11.03 -50.64
CA ILE A 443 -23.82 -12.34 -50.84
C ILE A 443 -22.36 -12.22 -50.41
N VAL A 444 -21.93 -13.08 -49.50
CA VAL A 444 -20.54 -13.13 -49.03
C VAL A 444 -19.86 -14.40 -49.55
N SER A 445 -18.68 -14.28 -50.17
CA SER A 445 -17.99 -15.42 -50.81
C SER A 445 -16.49 -15.48 -50.53
N ASN A 446 -15.91 -16.69 -50.57
CA ASN A 446 -14.47 -16.96 -50.60
C ASN A 446 -14.14 -18.18 -51.50
N LEU A 447 -12.90 -18.67 -51.47
CA LEU A 447 -12.47 -19.83 -52.30
C LEU A 447 -13.13 -21.17 -51.92
N LEU A 448 -13.74 -21.27 -50.75
CA LEU A 448 -14.32 -22.51 -50.21
C LEU A 448 -15.85 -22.54 -50.32
N GLY A 449 -16.51 -21.39 -50.52
CA GLY A 449 -17.96 -21.32 -50.69
C GLY A 449 -18.53 -19.90 -50.62
N SER A 450 -19.83 -19.81 -50.39
CA SER A 450 -20.56 -18.54 -50.22
C SER A 450 -21.75 -18.69 -49.29
N ASP A 451 -22.15 -17.59 -48.66
CA ASP A 451 -23.38 -17.45 -47.88
C ASP A 451 -24.18 -16.22 -48.33
N THR A 452 -25.48 -16.17 -48.04
CA THR A 452 -26.39 -15.10 -48.50
C THR A 452 -27.25 -14.59 -47.35
N SER A 453 -27.22 -13.28 -47.12
CA SER A 453 -27.95 -12.62 -46.04
C SER A 453 -29.46 -12.71 -46.25
N VAL A 454 -30.22 -12.53 -45.17
CA VAL A 454 -31.66 -12.24 -45.28
C VAL A 454 -31.89 -10.89 -45.96
N GLU A 455 -33.12 -10.67 -46.44
CA GLU A 455 -33.50 -9.42 -47.08
C GLU A 455 -33.94 -8.37 -46.03
N ALA A 456 -33.36 -7.17 -46.10
CA ALA A 456 -33.80 -5.98 -45.39
C ALA A 456 -34.69 -5.11 -46.29
N VAL A 457 -35.76 -4.55 -45.73
CA VAL A 457 -36.74 -3.72 -46.44
C VAL A 457 -36.54 -2.24 -46.12
N LEU A 458 -36.42 -1.41 -47.16
CA LEU A 458 -36.49 0.05 -47.03
C LEU A 458 -37.94 0.51 -47.17
N THR A 459 -38.47 1.16 -46.14
CA THR A 459 -39.75 1.88 -46.17
C THR A 459 -39.51 3.39 -46.19
N VAL A 460 -40.05 4.09 -47.20
CA VAL A 460 -39.94 5.56 -47.30
C VAL A 460 -41.31 6.19 -47.19
N THR A 461 -41.46 7.14 -46.27
CA THR A 461 -42.73 7.84 -46.01
C THR A 461 -42.66 9.34 -46.29
N LYS A 462 -43.83 9.96 -46.48
CA LYS A 462 -43.97 11.43 -46.51
C LYS A 462 -44.10 12.03 -45.10
N ASN A 463 -44.28 11.21 -44.06
CA ASN A 463 -44.46 11.69 -42.70
C ASN A 463 -43.20 12.40 -42.21
N GLN A 464 -43.38 13.41 -41.35
CA GLN A 464 -42.28 14.11 -40.70
C GLN A 464 -42.09 13.57 -39.28
N ARG A 465 -40.90 13.81 -38.70
CA ARG A 465 -40.62 13.39 -37.33
C ARG A 465 -41.45 14.21 -36.33
N PRO A 466 -41.91 13.60 -35.22
CA PRO A 466 -42.60 14.33 -34.16
C PRO A 466 -41.68 15.32 -33.44
N ILE A 467 -42.27 16.32 -32.79
CA ILE A 467 -41.56 17.37 -32.04
C ILE A 467 -41.88 17.21 -30.54
N PRO A 468 -41.01 16.57 -29.75
CA PRO A 468 -41.19 16.44 -28.30
C PRO A 468 -40.88 17.75 -27.54
N GLN A 469 -41.55 17.96 -26.41
CA GLN A 469 -41.37 19.11 -25.51
C GLN A 469 -41.56 18.70 -24.04
N ILE A 470 -40.60 19.03 -23.18
CA ILE A 470 -40.70 18.91 -21.72
C ILE A 470 -41.30 20.20 -21.14
N LEU A 471 -42.39 20.07 -20.38
CA LEU A 471 -43.17 21.17 -19.80
C LEU A 471 -42.76 21.48 -18.35
N SER A 472 -42.35 20.47 -17.60
CA SER A 472 -41.82 20.59 -16.24
C SER A 472 -40.77 19.48 -16.03
N PRO A 473 -39.71 19.71 -15.24
CA PRO A 473 -39.35 20.97 -14.59
C PRO A 473 -38.95 22.07 -15.59
N ASP A 474 -39.13 23.33 -15.18
CA ASP A 474 -38.56 24.45 -15.93
C ASP A 474 -37.03 24.54 -15.71
N SER A 475 -36.35 25.40 -16.46
CA SER A 475 -34.88 25.53 -16.39
C SER A 475 -34.33 26.11 -15.09
N THR A 476 -35.18 26.56 -14.17
CA THR A 476 -34.79 27.23 -12.92
C THR A 476 -35.06 26.38 -11.68
N GLN A 477 -35.78 25.26 -11.83
CA GLN A 477 -36.09 24.38 -10.73
C GLN A 477 -34.84 23.64 -10.24
N LEU A 478 -34.61 23.68 -8.93
CA LEU A 478 -33.54 22.95 -8.25
C LEU A 478 -34.13 21.76 -7.47
N TYR A 479 -33.32 20.73 -7.25
CA TYR A 479 -33.70 19.58 -6.41
C TYR A 479 -32.98 19.61 -5.06
N LYS A 480 -33.53 18.88 -4.08
CA LYS A 480 -32.91 18.63 -2.78
C LYS A 480 -32.87 17.12 -2.52
N ALA A 481 -31.83 16.63 -1.87
CA ALA A 481 -31.82 15.26 -1.37
C ALA A 481 -32.97 15.03 -0.36
N GLY A 482 -33.59 13.86 -0.43
CA GLY A 482 -34.78 13.51 0.33
C GLY A 482 -36.11 14.09 -0.20
N SER A 483 -36.13 14.62 -1.44
CA SER A 483 -37.33 15.20 -2.07
C SER A 483 -37.71 14.50 -3.38
N TYR A 484 -38.84 14.89 -3.99
CA TYR A 484 -39.28 14.39 -5.30
C TYR A 484 -39.06 15.44 -6.39
N VAL A 485 -38.57 15.01 -7.56
CA VAL A 485 -38.57 15.81 -8.78
C VAL A 485 -39.74 15.35 -9.65
N HIS A 486 -40.68 16.25 -9.92
CA HIS A 486 -41.82 16.01 -10.81
C HIS A 486 -41.50 16.46 -12.23
N TYR A 487 -41.91 15.68 -13.23
CA TYR A 487 -41.69 16.00 -14.64
C TYR A 487 -42.94 15.75 -15.50
N SER A 488 -43.05 16.47 -16.62
CA SER A 488 -44.15 16.31 -17.58
C SER A 488 -43.79 16.80 -18.98
N GLY A 489 -44.48 16.31 -20.00
CA GLY A 489 -44.19 16.65 -21.40
C GLY A 489 -45.30 16.26 -22.38
N MET A 490 -45.10 16.67 -23.63
CA MET A 490 -45.96 16.34 -24.77
C MET A 490 -45.15 16.26 -26.06
N ALA A 491 -45.75 15.77 -27.15
CA ALA A 491 -45.15 15.85 -28.47
C ALA A 491 -46.20 16.19 -29.53
N ASN A 492 -45.81 17.01 -30.51
CA ASN A 492 -46.64 17.36 -31.65
C ASN A 492 -46.09 16.74 -32.93
N ASP A 493 -46.90 15.94 -33.60
CA ASP A 493 -46.67 15.43 -34.94
C ASP A 493 -47.26 16.40 -35.98
N PRO A 494 -46.50 16.83 -37.01
CA PRO A 494 -46.99 17.81 -37.99
C PRO A 494 -48.25 17.37 -38.74
N GLU A 495 -48.43 16.07 -38.95
CA GLU A 495 -49.53 15.51 -39.71
C GLU A 495 -50.77 15.18 -38.86
N THR A 496 -50.58 14.72 -37.62
CA THR A 496 -51.66 14.20 -36.76
C THR A 496 -51.93 15.03 -35.50
N GLY A 497 -51.08 16.03 -35.20
CA GLY A 497 -51.21 16.90 -34.03
C GLY A 497 -50.59 16.28 -32.76
N ILE A 498 -51.19 16.55 -31.60
CA ILE A 498 -50.64 16.07 -30.32
C ILE A 498 -50.70 14.54 -30.24
N LEU A 499 -49.58 13.92 -29.93
CA LEU A 499 -49.45 12.47 -29.77
C LEU A 499 -50.01 12.00 -28.42
N ASP A 500 -50.55 10.78 -28.41
CA ASP A 500 -50.99 10.11 -27.19
C ASP A 500 -49.79 9.74 -26.29
N SER A 501 -50.03 9.68 -24.99
CA SER A 501 -49.06 9.28 -23.96
C SER A 501 -48.36 7.93 -24.22
N THR A 502 -49.01 6.97 -24.88
CA THR A 502 -48.38 5.68 -25.25
C THR A 502 -47.30 5.82 -26.32
N ARG A 503 -47.10 7.02 -26.85
CA ARG A 503 -46.09 7.35 -27.86
C ARG A 503 -44.98 8.25 -27.32
N LEU A 504 -44.99 8.53 -26.02
CA LEU A 504 -43.97 9.27 -25.30
C LEU A 504 -43.16 8.31 -24.44
N PHE A 505 -41.85 8.39 -24.54
CA PHE A 505 -40.89 7.54 -23.85
C PHE A 505 -39.95 8.43 -23.03
N TRP A 506 -39.78 8.13 -21.75
CA TRP A 506 -39.00 8.91 -20.80
C TRP A 506 -37.79 8.13 -20.32
N LYS A 507 -36.63 8.78 -20.17
CA LYS A 507 -35.40 8.27 -19.54
C LYS A 507 -34.85 9.36 -18.62
N ILE A 508 -34.22 9.02 -17.50
CA ILE A 508 -33.59 10.00 -16.60
C ILE A 508 -32.16 9.58 -16.30
N ASP A 509 -31.22 10.51 -16.40
CA ASP A 509 -29.81 10.32 -16.07
C ASP A 509 -29.41 11.21 -14.89
N PHE A 510 -28.46 10.78 -14.07
CA PHE A 510 -27.80 11.52 -13.01
C PHE A 510 -26.35 11.74 -13.40
N HIS A 511 -25.95 12.99 -13.58
CA HIS A 511 -24.61 13.38 -13.96
C HIS A 511 -23.82 13.79 -12.73
N HIS A 512 -22.52 13.46 -12.71
CA HIS A 512 -21.55 14.05 -11.81
C HIS A 512 -20.21 14.29 -12.55
N ASN A 513 -19.62 15.48 -12.40
CA ASN A 513 -18.39 15.87 -13.13
C ASN A 513 -18.47 15.55 -14.64
N ASP A 514 -17.55 14.73 -15.14
CA ASP A 514 -17.41 14.36 -16.55
C ASP A 514 -18.14 13.05 -16.92
N HIS A 515 -18.85 12.40 -15.99
CA HIS A 515 -19.59 11.16 -16.27
C HIS A 515 -21.03 11.14 -15.75
N LEU A 516 -21.76 10.08 -16.07
CA LEU A 516 -23.20 9.95 -15.81
C LEU A 516 -23.60 8.55 -15.37
N HIS A 517 -24.70 8.46 -14.63
CA HIS A 517 -25.37 7.27 -14.17
C HIS A 517 -26.85 7.34 -14.55
N PRO A 518 -27.37 6.46 -15.39
CA PRO A 518 -28.80 6.44 -15.71
C PRO A 518 -29.67 6.10 -14.49
N THR A 519 -30.59 6.99 -14.12
CA THR A 519 -31.44 6.91 -12.92
C THR A 519 -32.80 6.25 -13.17
N MET A 520 -33.26 6.21 -14.43
CA MET A 520 -34.53 5.55 -14.79
C MET A 520 -34.50 5.05 -16.24
N GLU A 521 -34.87 3.79 -16.41
CA GLU A 521 -35.09 3.13 -17.71
C GLU A 521 -36.18 3.77 -18.59
N LEU A 522 -36.15 3.41 -19.88
CA LEU A 522 -37.09 3.93 -20.88
C LEU A 522 -38.54 3.49 -20.58
N SER A 523 -39.36 4.39 -20.05
CA SER A 523 -40.76 4.13 -19.67
C SER A 523 -41.75 4.92 -20.54
N SER A 524 -42.95 4.38 -20.77
CA SER A 524 -43.95 5.01 -21.68
C SER A 524 -45.37 4.87 -21.17
N GLY A 525 -46.31 5.62 -21.77
CA GLY A 525 -47.74 5.53 -21.44
C GLY A 525 -48.25 6.61 -20.48
N PHE A 526 -47.45 7.65 -20.23
CA PHE A 526 -47.86 8.77 -19.38
C PHE A 526 -47.25 10.10 -19.85
N THR A 527 -47.92 11.20 -19.48
CA THR A 527 -47.48 12.56 -19.80
C THR A 527 -46.76 13.24 -18.63
N ALA A 528 -46.78 12.66 -17.43
CA ALA A 528 -46.15 13.18 -16.23
C ALA A 528 -45.88 12.08 -15.19
N ASP A 529 -44.82 12.24 -14.39
CA ASP A 529 -44.49 11.38 -13.25
C ASP A 529 -43.50 12.09 -12.28
N SER A 530 -42.90 11.36 -11.33
CA SER A 530 -41.87 11.85 -10.43
C SER A 530 -40.93 10.77 -9.91
N PHE A 531 -39.72 11.17 -9.53
CA PHE A 531 -38.72 10.29 -8.89
C PHE A 531 -38.20 10.89 -7.57
N TYR A 532 -37.81 10.02 -6.63
CA TYR A 532 -37.30 10.40 -5.30
C TYR A 532 -35.78 10.54 -5.33
N ILE A 533 -35.25 11.59 -4.69
CA ILE A 533 -33.82 11.83 -4.54
C ILE A 533 -33.36 11.26 -3.20
N GLN A 534 -32.38 10.36 -3.21
CA GLN A 534 -31.84 9.73 -1.99
C GLN A 534 -31.10 10.75 -1.10
N THR A 535 -31.03 10.47 0.21
CA THR A 535 -30.29 11.28 1.20
C THR A 535 -28.86 10.82 1.44
N VAL A 536 -28.48 9.70 0.85
CA VAL A 536 -27.13 9.12 0.87
C VAL A 536 -26.67 8.92 -0.56
N GLY A 537 -25.36 8.96 -0.83
CA GLY A 537 -24.79 8.80 -2.16
C GLY A 537 -23.72 9.85 -2.47
N GLU A 538 -23.59 10.20 -3.75
CA GLU A 538 -22.55 11.09 -4.29
C GLU A 538 -22.49 12.45 -3.56
N PRO A 539 -21.40 12.75 -2.83
CA PRO A 539 -21.30 13.92 -1.96
C PRO A 539 -20.88 15.22 -2.66
N SER A 540 -20.41 15.17 -3.92
CA SER A 540 -19.99 16.35 -4.66
C SER A 540 -21.14 17.31 -4.98
N ASP A 541 -20.81 18.58 -5.21
CA ASP A 541 -21.77 19.62 -5.54
C ASP A 541 -21.93 19.84 -7.05
N ASN A 542 -21.14 19.15 -7.88
CA ASN A 542 -21.16 19.23 -9.34
C ASN A 542 -21.96 18.07 -9.94
N VAL A 543 -23.23 17.97 -9.52
CA VAL A 543 -24.15 16.92 -9.94
C VAL A 543 -25.44 17.49 -10.53
N TRP A 544 -26.15 16.76 -11.40
CA TRP A 544 -27.50 17.15 -11.88
C TRP A 544 -28.28 15.96 -12.45
N TYR A 545 -29.61 16.05 -12.53
CA TYR A 545 -30.42 15.06 -13.24
C TYR A 545 -30.78 15.56 -14.65
N ARG A 546 -30.69 14.71 -15.67
CA ARG A 546 -31.12 14.97 -17.06
C ARG A 546 -32.33 14.11 -17.41
N ILE A 547 -33.44 14.74 -17.77
CA ILE A 547 -34.69 14.07 -18.11
C ILE A 547 -34.84 14.09 -19.64
N HIS A 548 -34.87 12.92 -20.27
CA HIS A 548 -35.05 12.70 -21.71
C HIS A 548 -36.52 12.42 -22.05
N LEU A 549 -36.99 12.96 -23.17
CA LEU A 549 -38.29 12.66 -23.77
C LEU A 549 -38.12 12.30 -25.26
N THR A 550 -38.47 11.07 -25.62
CA THR A 550 -38.54 10.58 -27.00
C THR A 550 -39.99 10.39 -27.42
N ALA A 551 -40.33 10.87 -28.62
CA ALA A 551 -41.67 10.69 -29.20
C ALA A 551 -41.61 9.80 -30.43
N ARG A 552 -42.63 8.95 -30.64
CA ARG A 552 -42.79 8.10 -31.83
C ARG A 552 -44.12 8.40 -32.53
N ASP A 553 -44.13 8.68 -33.83
CA ASP A 553 -45.39 8.94 -34.56
C ASP A 553 -46.13 7.65 -34.96
N ILE A 554 -47.24 7.77 -35.71
CA ILE A 554 -48.01 6.62 -36.23
C ILE A 554 -47.33 5.85 -37.35
N ALA A 555 -46.43 6.48 -38.09
CA ALA A 555 -45.64 5.84 -39.14
C ALA A 555 -44.44 5.07 -38.57
N GLY A 556 -44.05 5.34 -37.32
CA GLY A 556 -42.91 4.77 -36.62
C GLY A 556 -41.67 5.68 -36.54
N LEU A 557 -41.71 6.91 -37.04
CA LEU A 557 -40.58 7.85 -36.93
C LEU A 557 -40.43 8.36 -35.50
N THR A 558 -39.20 8.63 -35.07
CA THR A 558 -38.88 9.08 -33.71
C THR A 558 -38.06 10.37 -33.67
N ASN A 559 -38.14 11.09 -32.56
CA ASN A 559 -37.30 12.25 -32.23
C ASN A 559 -37.22 12.45 -30.70
N SER A 560 -36.18 13.14 -30.20
CA SER A 560 -35.90 13.26 -28.75
C SER A 560 -35.54 14.70 -28.31
N THR A 561 -35.76 15.01 -27.03
CA THR A 561 -35.29 16.24 -26.34
C THR A 561 -34.94 15.93 -24.88
N TYR A 562 -34.35 16.88 -24.15
CA TYR A 562 -34.00 16.71 -22.72
C TYR A 562 -34.08 17.98 -21.87
N ARG A 563 -34.04 17.83 -20.54
CA ARG A 563 -34.01 18.90 -19.52
C ARG A 563 -33.09 18.55 -18.35
N ASP A 564 -32.17 19.44 -17.99
CA ASP A 564 -31.31 19.31 -16.81
C ASP A 564 -31.94 19.96 -15.55
N VAL A 565 -31.70 19.37 -14.38
CA VAL A 565 -32.18 19.78 -13.06
C VAL A 565 -31.02 19.75 -12.05
N TYR A 566 -30.58 20.93 -11.62
CA TYR A 566 -29.39 21.08 -10.76
C TYR A 566 -29.77 21.06 -9.26
N PRO A 567 -28.84 20.72 -8.35
CA PRO A 567 -29.10 20.68 -6.92
C PRO A 567 -29.21 22.06 -6.32
N GLN A 568 -29.99 22.15 -5.25
CA GLN A 568 -29.88 23.22 -4.28
C GLN A 568 -28.64 22.97 -3.42
N LYS A 569 -27.76 23.98 -3.33
CA LYS A 569 -26.48 23.88 -2.61
C LYS A 569 -26.55 24.55 -1.24
N SER A 570 -25.78 24.01 -0.30
CA SER A 570 -25.49 24.56 1.02
C SER A 570 -23.97 24.62 1.25
N VAL A 571 -23.52 25.43 2.19
CA VAL A 571 -22.09 25.53 2.57
C VAL A 571 -21.92 25.02 3.98
N VAL A 572 -20.94 24.14 4.16
CA VAL A 572 -20.52 23.65 5.48
C VAL A 572 -19.13 24.20 5.78
N GLY A 573 -18.96 24.79 6.95
CA GLY A 573 -17.67 25.26 7.45
C GLY A 573 -17.25 24.52 8.71
N VAL A 574 -15.96 24.20 8.81
CA VAL A 574 -15.33 23.53 9.95
C VAL A 574 -14.24 24.42 10.53
N PHE A 575 -14.29 24.64 11.85
CA PHE A 575 -13.44 25.59 12.55
C PHE A 575 -12.78 24.96 13.78
N CYS A 576 -11.67 25.55 14.19
CA CYS A 576 -11.00 25.31 15.48
C CYS A 576 -10.42 26.66 15.93
N GLU A 577 -10.65 27.05 17.18
CA GLU A 577 -10.23 28.38 17.67
C GLU A 577 -8.76 28.38 18.13
N GLU A 578 -8.26 27.24 18.60
CA GLU A 578 -6.95 27.10 19.21
C GLU A 578 -5.83 27.10 18.16
N THR A 579 -6.02 26.37 17.06
CA THR A 579 -5.01 26.20 16.00
C THR A 579 -5.66 25.68 14.70
N SER A 580 -4.88 25.66 13.61
CA SER A 580 -5.32 25.01 12.37
C SER A 580 -5.14 23.49 12.51
N ILE A 581 -6.22 22.75 12.31
CA ILE A 581 -6.28 21.29 12.47
C ILE A 581 -6.64 20.63 11.16
N SER A 582 -6.22 19.39 10.96
CA SER A 582 -6.72 18.57 9.86
C SER A 582 -8.21 18.27 10.03
N VAL A 583 -8.94 18.18 8.93
CA VAL A 583 -10.36 17.79 8.88
C VAL A 583 -10.49 16.73 7.81
N ASN A 584 -11.21 15.64 8.09
CA ASN A 584 -11.64 14.68 7.09
C ASN A 584 -13.15 14.86 6.88
N ALA A 585 -13.58 15.26 5.69
CA ALA A 585 -14.97 15.38 5.30
C ALA A 585 -15.28 14.30 4.26
N ASP A 586 -15.99 13.23 4.67
CA ASP A 586 -16.40 12.13 3.79
C ASP A 586 -15.23 11.47 3.02
N GLY A 587 -14.08 11.34 3.67
CA GLY A 587 -12.85 10.79 3.10
C GLY A 587 -11.88 11.86 2.57
N LEU A 588 -12.32 13.10 2.36
CA LEU A 588 -11.49 14.17 1.82
C LEU A 588 -10.80 14.97 2.93
N LEU A 589 -9.47 15.04 2.88
CA LEU A 589 -8.67 15.78 3.86
C LEU A 589 -8.59 17.29 3.54
N GLY A 590 -8.73 18.10 4.58
CA GLY A 590 -8.60 19.56 4.57
C GLY A 590 -7.99 20.09 5.86
N LYS A 591 -7.93 21.41 6.02
CA LYS A 591 -7.46 22.09 7.26
C LYS A 591 -8.35 23.24 7.66
N THR A 592 -8.56 23.46 8.96
CA THR A 592 -9.39 24.57 9.46
C THR A 592 -8.73 25.94 9.22
N PRO A 593 -9.53 26.99 8.89
CA PRO A 593 -10.95 26.92 8.54
C PRO A 593 -11.14 26.19 7.20
N TYR A 594 -12.00 25.17 7.21
CA TYR A 594 -12.28 24.33 6.03
C TYR A 594 -13.72 24.54 5.62
N GLU A 595 -13.96 24.91 4.36
CA GLU A 595 -15.30 25.13 3.83
C GLU A 595 -15.50 24.32 2.55
N PHE A 596 -16.68 23.71 2.41
CA PHE A 596 -17.05 22.98 1.21
C PHE A 596 -18.54 23.18 0.87
N GLN A 597 -18.87 23.06 -0.42
CA GLN A 597 -20.26 23.03 -0.89
C GLN A 597 -20.82 21.62 -0.81
N SER A 598 -22.11 21.50 -0.55
CA SER A 598 -22.80 20.21 -0.52
C SER A 598 -24.23 20.34 -1.04
N VAL A 599 -24.75 19.27 -1.65
CA VAL A 599 -26.17 19.15 -1.97
C VAL A 599 -26.98 19.25 -0.67
N ALA A 600 -28.00 20.08 -0.66
CA ALA A 600 -28.88 20.25 0.49
C ALA A 600 -29.66 18.96 0.80
N GLY A 601 -29.80 18.62 2.08
CA GLY A 601 -30.52 17.43 2.55
C GLY A 601 -29.73 16.12 2.51
N LEU A 602 -28.44 16.17 2.17
CA LEU A 602 -27.56 15.00 2.10
C LEU A 602 -26.98 14.68 3.48
N GLU A 603 -26.86 13.40 3.80
CA GLU A 603 -26.13 12.92 4.96
C GLU A 603 -24.61 13.00 4.72
N ARG A 604 -23.87 13.48 5.72
CA ARG A 604 -22.45 13.82 5.65
C ARG A 604 -21.73 13.43 6.94
N SER A 605 -20.42 13.30 6.86
CA SER A 605 -19.51 12.99 7.97
C SER A 605 -18.33 13.95 8.04
N LEU A 606 -17.97 14.36 9.26
CA LEU A 606 -16.75 15.10 9.57
C LEU A 606 -15.95 14.35 10.61
N GLN A 607 -14.63 14.33 10.49
CA GLN A 607 -13.72 13.80 11.50
C GLN A 607 -12.54 14.75 11.71
N VAL A 608 -12.16 14.95 12.97
CA VAL A 608 -11.00 15.78 13.38
C VAL A 608 -10.06 15.00 14.29
N PRO A 609 -8.78 15.40 14.42
CA PRO A 609 -7.83 14.74 15.31
C PRO A 609 -8.32 14.73 16.76
N SER A 610 -8.27 13.58 17.43
CA SER A 610 -8.62 13.50 18.86
C SER A 610 -7.53 14.04 19.78
N PHE A 611 -6.30 14.17 19.27
CA PHE A 611 -5.11 14.62 19.98
C PHE A 611 -4.15 15.38 19.05
N ILE A 612 -3.59 16.48 19.52
CA ILE A 612 -2.58 17.27 18.80
C ILE A 612 -1.46 17.67 19.78
N ASP A 613 -0.22 17.38 19.41
CA ASP A 613 0.96 17.82 20.15
C ASP A 613 1.45 19.19 19.63
N GLU A 614 1.44 20.22 20.48
CA GLU A 614 1.92 21.58 20.17
C GLU A 614 3.29 21.89 20.81
N GLY A 615 4.08 20.86 21.13
CA GLY A 615 5.38 20.99 21.79
C GLY A 615 5.25 21.21 23.29
N ASP A 616 4.84 22.41 23.71
CA ASP A 616 4.73 22.78 25.12
C ASP A 616 3.39 22.47 25.78
N SER A 617 2.38 22.22 24.95
CA SER A 617 1.04 21.80 25.33
C SER A 617 0.54 20.70 24.42
N VAL A 618 -0.54 20.05 24.82
CA VAL A 618 -1.34 19.17 23.97
C VAL A 618 -2.75 19.72 23.88
N LEU A 619 -3.40 19.53 22.74
CA LEU A 619 -4.83 19.75 22.55
C LEU A 619 -5.50 18.38 22.54
N ILE A 620 -6.49 18.18 23.41
CA ILE A 620 -7.29 16.95 23.42
C ILE A 620 -8.71 17.30 23.06
N PHE A 621 -9.29 16.61 22.07
CA PHE A 621 -10.65 16.88 21.61
C PHE A 621 -11.64 16.73 22.78
N SER A 622 -12.50 17.72 22.92
CA SER A 622 -13.52 17.80 23.98
C SER A 622 -14.90 17.50 23.41
N HIS A 623 -15.37 18.36 22.49
CA HIS A 623 -16.67 18.26 21.84
C HIS A 623 -16.75 19.18 20.62
N TRP A 624 -17.78 18.98 19.80
CA TRP A 624 -18.24 19.94 18.80
C TRP A 624 -19.14 21.01 19.43
N ASN A 625 -19.25 22.18 18.82
CA ASN A 625 -20.13 23.28 19.27
C ASN A 625 -21.62 22.90 19.42
N ASN A 626 -22.07 21.80 18.79
CA ASN A 626 -23.41 21.24 18.95
C ASN A 626 -23.56 20.28 20.15
N GLY A 627 -22.47 19.97 20.86
CA GLY A 627 -22.43 19.09 22.03
C GLY A 627 -21.98 17.64 21.77
N GLU A 628 -21.73 17.25 20.51
CA GLU A 628 -21.24 15.89 20.19
C GLU A 628 -19.81 15.68 20.74
N GLN A 629 -19.58 14.57 21.43
CA GLN A 629 -18.31 14.25 22.10
C GLN A 629 -17.43 13.31 21.29
N ASN A 630 -17.95 12.73 20.21
CA ASN A 630 -17.18 11.97 19.26
C ASN A 630 -16.43 12.93 18.30
N PRO A 631 -15.11 12.79 18.10
CA PRO A 631 -14.38 13.55 17.08
C PRO A 631 -14.90 13.31 15.66
N THR A 632 -15.67 12.23 15.44
CA THR A 632 -16.46 12.03 14.23
C THR A 632 -17.90 12.51 14.44
N LEU A 633 -18.38 13.37 13.55
CA LEU A 633 -19.72 13.94 13.53
C LEU A 633 -20.46 13.52 12.26
N HIS A 634 -21.65 12.93 12.41
CA HIS A 634 -22.59 12.68 11.32
C HIS A 634 -23.73 13.70 11.36
N PHE A 635 -24.10 14.26 10.21
CA PHE A 635 -25.13 15.30 10.11
C PHE A 635 -25.81 15.31 8.74
N ILE A 636 -26.98 15.96 8.67
CA ILE A 636 -27.69 16.22 7.41
C ILE A 636 -27.46 17.68 7.04
N THR A 637 -27.09 17.95 5.79
CA THR A 637 -26.84 19.31 5.31
C THR A 637 -28.12 20.15 5.31
N ALA A 638 -27.98 21.41 5.73
CA ALA A 638 -29.11 22.33 5.80
C ALA A 638 -29.65 22.66 4.40
N ASP A 639 -30.92 23.08 4.35
CA ASP A 639 -31.59 23.42 3.09
C ASP A 639 -30.88 24.56 2.36
N THR A 640 -30.44 25.60 3.07
CA THR A 640 -29.77 26.76 2.46
C THR A 640 -28.78 27.38 3.43
N GLY A 641 -27.88 28.19 2.88
CA GLY A 641 -26.99 29.05 3.66
C GLY A 641 -25.74 28.32 4.16
N PHE A 642 -25.19 28.85 5.24
CA PHE A 642 -23.92 28.44 5.84
C PHE A 642 -24.16 27.76 7.18
N THR A 643 -23.60 26.56 7.37
CA THR A 643 -23.61 25.84 8.65
C THR A 643 -22.19 25.65 9.15
N GLY A 644 -21.89 26.15 10.36
CA GLY A 644 -20.55 26.08 10.95
C GLY A 644 -20.45 25.07 12.10
N TYR A 645 -19.49 24.15 12.01
CA TYR A 645 -19.12 23.20 13.06
C TYR A 645 -17.75 23.58 13.63
N THR A 646 -17.69 23.88 14.93
CA THR A 646 -16.43 24.21 15.61
C THR A 646 -16.01 23.04 16.48
N ALA A 647 -14.83 22.48 16.22
CA ALA A 647 -14.19 21.51 17.10
C ALA A 647 -13.54 22.24 18.29
N VAL A 648 -13.86 21.84 19.50
CA VAL A 648 -13.37 22.44 20.74
C VAL A 648 -12.37 21.51 21.41
N TYR A 649 -11.22 22.05 21.81
CA TYR A 649 -10.14 21.29 22.43
C TYR A 649 -9.82 21.77 23.85
N ASP A 650 -9.53 20.82 24.74
CA ASP A 650 -8.90 21.13 26.01
C ASP A 650 -7.40 21.32 25.79
N LYS A 651 -6.90 22.55 25.96
CA LYS A 651 -5.47 22.85 25.91
C LYS A 651 -4.80 22.58 27.26
N ILE A 652 -3.92 21.59 27.30
CA ILE A 652 -3.25 21.14 28.52
C ILE A 652 -1.75 21.37 28.39
N ALA A 653 -1.16 22.14 29.30
CA ALA A 653 0.29 22.30 29.35
C ALA A 653 0.96 20.97 29.71
N LYS A 654 2.00 20.59 28.97
CA LYS A 654 2.79 19.40 29.34
C LYS A 654 3.53 19.67 30.66
N ALA A 655 3.80 18.63 31.44
CA ALA A 655 4.61 18.79 32.66
C ALA A 655 6.07 19.12 32.29
N ASN A 656 6.97 19.30 33.26
CA ASN A 656 8.36 19.71 33.03
C ASN A 656 9.38 18.62 33.40
N GLY A 657 8.97 17.36 33.25
CA GLY A 657 9.83 16.20 33.37
C GLY A 657 10.95 16.15 32.34
N PHE A 658 11.93 15.30 32.59
CA PHE A 658 13.11 15.14 31.73
C PHE A 658 13.63 13.70 31.65
N GLY A 659 12.85 12.71 32.12
CA GLY A 659 13.17 11.30 32.02
C GLY A 659 13.01 10.52 33.33
N LEU A 660 13.42 9.24 33.29
CA LEU A 660 13.51 8.35 34.44
C LEU A 660 14.98 8.05 34.77
N LEU A 661 15.26 7.73 36.03
CA LEU A 661 16.57 7.23 36.43
C LEU A 661 16.67 5.76 36.05
N GLY A 662 17.52 5.44 35.06
CA GLY A 662 17.87 4.08 34.68
C GLY A 662 19.12 3.62 35.43
N GLU A 663 18.99 2.56 36.22
CA GLU A 663 20.09 1.88 36.90
C GLU A 663 20.36 0.55 36.18
N TYR A 664 21.59 0.38 35.69
CA TYR A 664 22.02 -0.75 34.86
C TYR A 664 22.93 -1.68 35.66
N PHE A 665 22.71 -2.98 35.54
CA PHE A 665 23.44 -4.00 36.29
C PHE A 665 23.94 -5.10 35.35
N GLU A 666 25.06 -5.72 35.70
CA GLU A 666 25.58 -6.89 34.98
C GLU A 666 24.78 -8.12 35.39
N GLU A 667 24.26 -8.88 34.43
CA GLU A 667 23.55 -10.12 34.67
C GLU A 667 24.35 -11.30 34.10
N LYS A 668 24.64 -12.30 34.93
CA LYS A 668 25.54 -13.40 34.56
C LYS A 668 24.86 -14.73 34.38
N MET A 669 23.72 -15.01 35.01
CA MET A 669 22.93 -16.25 34.83
C MET A 669 21.72 -16.28 35.80
N ALA A 670 20.67 -17.03 35.44
CA ALA A 670 19.48 -17.24 36.26
C ALA A 670 19.77 -17.68 37.71
N PRO A 671 19.01 -17.23 38.73
CA PRO A 671 17.81 -16.38 38.63
C PRO A 671 18.15 -14.92 38.32
N PHE A 672 17.57 -14.39 37.24
CA PHE A 672 17.90 -13.07 36.74
C PHE A 672 17.29 -11.98 37.62
N GLY A 673 18.09 -10.99 38.00
CA GLY A 673 17.71 -9.99 38.99
C GLY A 673 18.61 -8.76 39.00
N PHE A 674 18.55 -8.05 40.12
CA PHE A 674 19.37 -6.85 40.37
C PHE A 674 20.55 -7.19 41.31
N ASP A 675 21.07 -8.42 41.17
CA ASP A 675 22.19 -8.90 41.97
C ASP A 675 23.50 -8.41 41.34
N GLU A 676 24.11 -7.42 41.98
CA GLU A 676 25.38 -6.73 41.68
C GLU A 676 26.44 -7.55 40.89
N PRO A 677 27.18 -6.92 39.96
CA PRO A 677 27.61 -5.52 40.05
C PRO A 677 26.76 -4.50 39.27
N PHE A 678 26.46 -3.38 39.93
CA PHE A 678 26.05 -2.12 39.35
C PHE A 678 27.06 -1.65 38.32
N LEU A 679 26.57 -1.28 37.14
CA LEU A 679 27.38 -0.84 36.01
C LEU A 679 27.37 0.68 35.88
N LEU A 680 26.18 1.26 35.73
CA LEU A 680 26.01 2.71 35.65
C LEU A 680 24.57 3.12 36.02
N SER A 681 24.40 4.41 36.27
CA SER A 681 23.08 5.05 36.35
C SER A 681 23.02 6.25 35.41
N ARG A 682 21.90 6.50 34.73
CA ARG A 682 21.72 7.73 33.95
C ARG A 682 20.26 8.15 33.88
N ILE A 683 20.01 9.36 33.38
CA ILE A 683 18.65 9.79 33.06
C ILE A 683 18.32 9.39 31.63
N ASP A 684 17.36 8.50 31.46
CA ASP A 684 16.82 8.14 30.16
C ASP A 684 15.58 8.98 29.89
N SER A 685 15.70 9.91 28.93
CA SER A 685 14.68 10.93 28.68
C SER A 685 13.33 10.36 28.24
N MET A 686 13.34 9.24 27.53
CA MET A 686 12.17 8.42 27.18
C MET A 686 12.63 6.97 27.13
N ILE A 687 11.76 6.04 27.50
CA ILE A 687 12.06 4.61 27.36
C ILE A 687 11.47 4.15 26.03
N ASN A 688 12.26 4.27 24.97
CA ASN A 688 11.88 3.88 23.62
C ASN A 688 13.13 3.36 22.88
N PHE A 689 13.75 2.33 23.48
CA PHE A 689 15.02 1.80 23.05
C PHE A 689 14.85 0.57 22.14
N ASP A 690 15.70 0.53 21.13
CA ASP A 690 15.84 -0.55 20.16
C ASP A 690 17.35 -0.68 19.91
N TRP A 691 18.02 -1.43 20.79
CA TRP A 691 19.47 -1.54 20.77
C TRP A 691 19.94 -2.60 19.77
N GLN A 692 19.06 -3.48 19.30
CA GLN A 692 19.43 -4.63 18.46
C GLN A 692 20.58 -5.39 19.14
N ASP A 693 21.63 -5.76 18.41
CA ASP A 693 22.79 -6.48 18.97
C ASP A 693 23.81 -5.55 19.68
N TYR A 694 23.49 -4.27 19.85
CA TYR A 694 24.41 -3.26 20.41
C TYR A 694 24.20 -3.03 21.91
N SER A 695 25.26 -2.58 22.57
CA SER A 695 25.21 -2.24 24.01
C SER A 695 24.46 -0.92 24.27
N PRO A 696 23.64 -0.84 25.35
CA PRO A 696 23.03 0.41 25.81
C PRO A 696 24.03 1.52 26.19
N ALA A 697 25.27 1.13 26.53
CA ALA A 697 26.39 2.00 26.84
C ALA A 697 27.71 1.24 26.63
N PRO A 698 28.27 1.22 25.41
CA PRO A 698 29.48 0.47 25.09
C PRO A 698 30.63 0.79 26.05
N GLY A 699 31.28 -0.24 26.58
CA GLY A 699 32.37 -0.12 27.57
C GLY A 699 31.91 -0.18 29.04
N TYR A 700 30.61 0.02 29.31
CA TYR A 700 30.04 -0.04 30.66
C TYR A 700 28.98 -1.13 30.80
N VAL A 701 28.07 -1.22 29.83
CA VAL A 701 27.00 -2.24 29.78
C VAL A 701 27.34 -3.25 28.68
N PRO A 702 27.22 -4.56 28.90
CA PRO A 702 27.40 -5.54 27.82
C PRO A 702 26.24 -5.46 26.79
N SER A 703 26.43 -6.03 25.59
CA SER A 703 25.33 -6.17 24.61
C SER A 703 24.26 -7.16 25.07
N ASP A 704 24.68 -8.24 25.75
CA ASP A 704 23.84 -9.30 26.30
C ASP A 704 24.09 -9.42 27.80
N GLY A 705 23.11 -9.92 28.56
CA GLY A 705 23.29 -10.19 29.99
C GLY A 705 23.36 -8.91 30.83
N PHE A 706 22.31 -8.10 30.75
CA PHE A 706 22.15 -6.93 31.62
C PHE A 706 20.71 -6.77 32.10
N THR A 707 20.54 -6.13 33.25
CA THR A 707 19.23 -5.66 33.72
C THR A 707 19.22 -4.16 33.84
N VAL A 708 18.04 -3.55 33.66
CA VAL A 708 17.82 -2.12 33.84
C VAL A 708 16.58 -1.91 34.70
N ARG A 709 16.69 -1.01 35.67
CA ARG A 709 15.55 -0.50 36.43
C ARG A 709 15.39 0.98 36.18
N TRP A 710 14.28 1.37 35.57
CA TRP A 710 13.88 2.76 35.43
C TRP A 710 12.93 3.16 36.55
N THR A 711 13.34 4.08 37.41
CA THR A 711 12.51 4.60 38.51
C THR A 711 12.23 6.10 38.35
N GLY A 712 11.08 6.53 38.86
CA GLY A 712 10.71 7.93 38.88
C GLY A 712 9.22 8.17 39.10
N GLN A 713 8.66 9.13 38.39
CA GLN A 713 7.24 9.47 38.43
C GLN A 713 6.68 9.76 37.03
N VAL A 714 5.45 9.33 36.76
CA VAL A 714 4.69 9.64 35.54
C VAL A 714 3.55 10.62 35.83
N VAL A 715 3.25 11.51 34.88
CA VAL A 715 2.15 12.50 34.97
C VAL A 715 1.19 12.38 33.78
N PRO A 716 -0.04 11.92 33.97
CA PRO A 716 -1.10 11.95 32.96
C PRO A 716 -1.47 13.37 32.53
N TYR A 717 -1.88 13.54 31.28
CA TYR A 717 -2.40 14.83 30.79
C TYR A 717 -3.70 15.25 31.48
N ARG A 718 -4.66 14.33 31.59
CA ARG A 718 -5.97 14.56 32.20
C ARG A 718 -6.48 13.28 32.88
N ASP A 719 -7.57 13.42 33.62
CA ASP A 719 -8.30 12.30 34.20
C ASP A 719 -8.72 11.33 33.09
N ALA A 720 -8.14 10.13 33.09
CA ALA A 720 -8.40 9.14 32.06
C ALA A 720 -8.07 7.73 32.55
N GLU A 721 -8.74 6.76 31.92
CA GLU A 721 -8.27 5.39 31.88
C GLU A 721 -7.11 5.31 30.88
N ILE A 722 -5.93 4.94 31.37
CA ILE A 722 -4.69 4.89 30.59
C ILE A 722 -4.28 3.44 30.41
N THR A 723 -4.04 3.04 29.16
CA THR A 723 -3.41 1.75 28.86
C THR A 723 -1.92 1.98 28.72
N PHE A 724 -1.12 1.31 29.54
CA PHE A 724 0.34 1.25 29.44
C PHE A 724 0.74 0.03 28.63
N TYR A 725 1.80 0.17 27.82
CA TYR A 725 2.35 -0.90 27.01
C TYR A 725 3.84 -1.04 27.26
N THR A 726 4.31 -2.27 27.36
CA THR A 726 5.75 -2.61 27.33
C THR A 726 6.01 -3.42 26.08
N ILE A 727 6.99 -3.02 25.26
CA ILE A 727 7.48 -3.82 24.13
C ILE A 727 8.92 -4.19 24.45
N THR A 728 9.17 -5.46 24.77
CA THR A 728 10.49 -5.89 25.24
C THR A 728 10.95 -7.21 24.64
N ASP A 729 12.26 -7.32 24.53
CA ASP A 729 13.07 -8.49 24.22
C ASP A 729 14.30 -8.33 25.12
N ASP A 730 14.49 -9.03 26.23
CA ASP A 730 13.66 -10.10 26.84
C ASP A 730 12.53 -9.60 27.80
N GLY A 731 12.70 -9.79 29.11
CA GLY A 731 11.64 -9.78 30.13
C GLY A 731 11.37 -8.40 30.74
N ALA A 732 10.16 -8.20 31.25
CA ALA A 732 9.67 -6.89 31.70
C ALA A 732 8.79 -6.97 32.96
N ARG A 733 8.89 -5.98 33.85
CA ARG A 733 7.86 -5.70 34.86
C ARG A 733 7.57 -4.21 34.96
N LEU A 734 6.29 -3.84 34.97
CA LEU A 734 5.86 -2.45 35.10
C LEU A 734 5.02 -2.26 36.36
N PHE A 735 5.44 -1.31 37.19
CA PHE A 735 4.70 -0.84 38.34
C PHE A 735 4.29 0.62 38.16
N ILE A 736 3.01 0.92 38.42
CA ILE A 736 2.48 2.28 38.44
C ILE A 736 1.73 2.47 39.76
N ASP A 737 1.99 3.58 40.46
CA ASP A 737 1.45 3.86 41.80
C ASP A 737 1.69 2.71 42.81
N ASN A 738 2.84 2.05 42.69
CA ASN A 738 3.26 0.87 43.45
C ASN A 738 2.39 -0.39 43.19
N GLN A 739 1.56 -0.40 42.16
CA GLN A 739 0.82 -1.57 41.71
C GLN A 739 1.55 -2.22 40.52
N LEU A 740 1.83 -3.52 40.63
CA LEU A 740 2.33 -4.34 39.51
C LEU A 740 1.23 -4.48 38.45
N LEU A 741 1.47 -3.92 37.27
CA LEU A 741 0.54 -3.94 36.14
C LEU A 741 0.90 -4.99 35.09
N ILE A 742 2.20 -5.18 34.83
CA ILE A 742 2.72 -6.15 33.86
C ILE A 742 3.83 -6.95 34.56
N ASP A 743 3.78 -8.29 34.50
CA ASP A 743 4.72 -9.20 35.16
C ASP A 743 5.18 -10.31 34.22
N GLU A 744 6.01 -9.96 33.24
CA GLU A 744 6.49 -10.83 32.17
C GLU A 744 8.00 -11.05 32.33
N TRP A 745 8.39 -11.51 33.53
CA TRP A 745 9.79 -11.65 33.95
C TRP A 745 10.39 -13.02 33.53
N TYR A 746 10.41 -13.29 32.23
CA TYR A 746 10.99 -14.49 31.64
C TYR A 746 11.58 -14.20 30.24
N PRO A 747 12.49 -15.04 29.73
CA PRO A 747 13.06 -14.87 28.39
C PRO A 747 11.99 -14.98 27.31
N GLN A 748 11.94 -14.01 26.41
CA GLN A 748 10.95 -13.93 25.32
C GLN A 748 11.52 -13.09 24.19
N GLY A 749 11.17 -13.38 22.94
CA GLY A 749 11.44 -12.45 21.85
C GLY A 749 10.59 -11.18 21.97
N THR A 750 10.89 -10.17 21.14
CA THR A 750 10.20 -8.88 21.13
C THR A 750 8.67 -9.01 21.16
N THR A 751 8.07 -8.73 22.33
CA THR A 751 6.64 -8.94 22.59
C THR A 751 6.02 -7.71 23.25
N GLN A 752 4.81 -7.36 22.83
CA GLN A 752 4.03 -6.29 23.45
C GLN A 752 3.07 -6.84 24.51
N HIS A 753 3.11 -6.25 25.69
CA HIS A 753 2.16 -6.48 26.77
C HIS A 753 1.46 -5.17 27.15
N ALA A 754 0.22 -5.25 27.62
CA ALA A 754 -0.59 -4.07 27.94
C ALA A 754 -1.40 -4.23 29.21
N ALA A 755 -1.53 -3.16 29.98
CA ALA A 755 -2.35 -3.11 31.19
C ALA A 755 -2.94 -1.71 31.39
N THR A 756 -4.12 -1.64 31.99
CA THR A 756 -4.90 -0.41 32.10
C THR A 756 -5.06 0.04 33.56
N LEU A 757 -4.93 1.35 33.81
CA LEU A 757 -5.13 1.98 35.11
C LEU A 757 -5.75 3.37 34.96
N PHE A 758 -6.75 3.69 35.78
CA PHE A 758 -7.30 5.04 35.84
C PHE A 758 -6.41 5.96 36.68
N LEU A 759 -5.99 7.10 36.12
CA LEU A 759 -5.16 8.09 36.80
C LEU A 759 -5.73 9.50 36.65
N GLU A 760 -5.62 10.30 37.72
CA GLU A 760 -5.97 11.73 37.72
C GLU A 760 -4.91 12.55 36.95
N GLY A 761 -5.37 13.49 36.13
CA GLY A 761 -4.56 14.41 35.34
C GLY A 761 -3.68 15.34 36.19
N GLY A 762 -2.46 15.58 35.72
CA GLY A 762 -1.53 16.52 36.37
C GLY A 762 -0.94 16.03 37.71
N LYS A 763 -1.39 14.89 38.23
CA LYS A 763 -0.85 14.26 39.44
C LYS A 763 0.33 13.35 39.09
N LYS A 764 1.35 13.36 39.95
CA LYS A 764 2.55 12.51 39.84
C LYS A 764 2.31 11.17 40.51
N TYR A 765 2.55 10.09 39.78
CA TYR A 765 2.46 8.72 40.27
C TYR A 765 3.83 8.05 40.20
N PRO A 766 4.29 7.32 41.24
CA PRO A 766 5.49 6.50 41.16
C PRO A 766 5.44 5.55 39.96
N ILE A 767 6.54 5.42 39.25
CA ILE A 767 6.73 4.45 38.17
C ILE A 767 8.04 3.70 38.37
N GLU A 768 7.98 2.38 38.22
CA GLU A 768 9.13 1.49 38.15
C GLU A 768 8.95 0.57 36.94
N PHE A 769 9.94 0.57 36.03
CA PHE A 769 9.97 -0.32 34.88
C PHE A 769 11.27 -1.11 34.92
N ASP A 770 11.15 -2.41 35.17
CA ASP A 770 12.27 -3.34 35.19
C ASP A 770 12.35 -4.04 33.83
N PHE A 771 13.57 -4.20 33.32
CA PHE A 771 13.87 -4.89 32.07
C PHE A 771 15.08 -5.80 32.26
N VAL A 772 15.06 -6.95 31.61
CA VAL A 772 16.19 -7.89 31.54
C VAL A 772 16.45 -8.24 30.08
N GLU A 773 17.74 -8.22 29.72
CA GLU A 773 18.27 -8.72 28.45
C GLU A 773 19.22 -9.88 28.74
N LEU A 774 19.05 -11.00 28.06
CA LEU A 774 19.87 -12.18 28.28
C LEU A 774 20.74 -12.54 27.09
N TRP A 775 20.16 -12.55 25.89
CA TRP A 775 20.84 -12.93 24.66
C TRP A 775 20.06 -12.50 23.42
N GLY A 776 20.77 -11.92 22.46
CA GLY A 776 20.23 -11.58 21.15
C GLY A 776 20.03 -10.08 20.99
N GLY A 777 18.92 -9.70 20.35
CA GLY A 777 18.62 -8.30 20.10
C GLY A 777 17.84 -7.68 21.26
N ALA A 778 18.33 -6.59 21.85
CA ALA A 778 17.71 -5.97 23.01
C ALA A 778 16.71 -4.86 22.62
N THR A 779 15.46 -4.96 23.06
CA THR A 779 14.41 -3.94 22.86
C THR A 779 13.73 -3.60 24.19
N ALA A 780 13.54 -2.30 24.47
CA ALA A 780 12.80 -1.84 25.64
C ALA A 780 12.03 -0.55 25.37
N LYS A 781 10.71 -0.65 25.16
CA LYS A 781 9.82 0.50 24.89
C LYS A 781 8.68 0.54 25.91
N LEU A 782 8.42 1.73 26.44
CA LEU A 782 7.31 2.03 27.34
C LEU A 782 6.39 3.07 26.70
N GLN A 783 5.16 2.67 26.44
CA GLN A 783 4.17 3.48 25.72
C GLN A 783 2.87 3.61 26.53
N TRP A 784 2.03 4.57 26.16
CA TRP A 784 0.70 4.71 26.73
C TRP A 784 -0.35 5.05 25.66
N SER A 785 -1.63 4.86 25.98
CA SER A 785 -2.74 5.35 25.17
C SER A 785 -3.93 5.69 26.07
N THR A 786 -4.88 6.43 25.53
CA THR A 786 -6.23 6.60 26.10
C THR A 786 -7.25 6.51 24.98
N ARG A 787 -8.55 6.61 25.27
CA ARG A 787 -9.58 6.71 24.20
C ARG A 787 -9.42 7.93 23.26
N TYR A 788 -8.57 8.91 23.61
CA TYR A 788 -8.33 10.11 22.83
C TYR A 788 -6.88 10.27 22.36
N ILE A 789 -5.94 9.65 23.07
CA ILE A 789 -4.50 9.72 22.79
C ILE A 789 -4.13 8.38 22.15
N PRO A 790 -3.63 8.37 20.90
CA PRO A 790 -3.17 7.14 20.26
C PRO A 790 -2.00 6.54 21.04
N GLN A 791 -1.70 5.27 20.80
CA GLN A 791 -0.55 4.62 21.42
C GLN A 791 0.76 5.33 21.03
N GLU A 792 1.47 5.87 22.02
CA GLU A 792 2.71 6.62 21.82
C GLU A 792 3.71 6.36 22.97
N PRO A 793 5.04 6.49 22.75
CA PRO A 793 6.01 6.52 23.83
C PRO A 793 5.66 7.58 24.88
N ILE A 794 5.81 7.26 26.17
CA ILE A 794 5.51 8.24 27.22
C ILE A 794 6.48 9.43 27.07
N PRO A 795 5.99 10.65 26.82
CA PRO A 795 6.87 11.76 26.47
C PRO A 795 7.77 12.16 27.64
N LYS A 796 9.01 12.57 27.36
CA LYS A 796 10.01 12.97 28.38
C LYS A 796 9.47 13.94 29.43
N ARG A 797 8.61 14.85 28.98
CA ARG A 797 8.02 15.91 29.80
C ARG A 797 7.07 15.39 30.85
N GLN A 798 6.55 14.17 30.67
CA GLN A 798 5.65 13.49 31.60
C GLN A 798 6.37 12.51 32.53
N LEU A 799 7.70 12.42 32.44
CA LEU A 799 8.54 11.55 33.27
C LEU A 799 9.48 12.38 34.14
N TYR A 800 9.42 12.16 35.45
CA TYR A 800 10.32 12.79 36.41
C TYR A 800 11.24 11.73 37.03
N PRO A 801 12.53 12.02 37.22
CA PRO A 801 13.37 11.12 37.99
C PRO A 801 13.00 11.16 39.48
N PRO A 802 13.52 10.23 40.30
CA PRO A 802 13.30 10.21 41.74
C PRO A 802 13.73 11.53 42.40
N SER A 803 13.09 11.89 43.51
CA SER A 803 13.32 13.17 44.21
C SER A 803 14.71 13.28 44.88
N SER A 804 15.47 12.19 44.92
CA SER A 804 16.84 12.10 45.43
C SER A 804 17.75 11.49 44.36
N LEU A 805 18.81 12.23 44.01
CA LEU A 805 19.87 11.95 43.02
C LEU A 805 19.58 12.36 41.57
N VAL A 806 20.37 13.32 41.09
CA VAL A 806 20.92 13.27 39.74
C VAL A 806 22.38 12.81 39.91
N PRO A 807 22.84 11.73 39.24
CA PRO A 807 24.24 11.32 39.36
C PRO A 807 25.19 12.44 38.91
N ASN A 808 26.30 12.70 39.63
CA ASN A 808 27.27 13.70 39.16
C ASN A 808 27.85 13.20 37.84
N SER A 809 27.98 14.07 36.85
CA SER A 809 28.62 13.74 35.58
C SER A 809 29.83 14.64 35.34
N LEU A 810 30.81 14.15 34.59
CA LEU A 810 32.01 14.89 34.23
C LEU A 810 32.23 14.76 32.73
N SER A 811 32.38 15.86 32.02
CA SER A 811 32.68 15.83 30.58
C SER A 811 33.72 16.87 30.22
N GLY A 812 34.09 16.90 28.96
CA GLY A 812 34.90 17.98 28.41
C GLY A 812 35.43 17.62 27.04
N PHE A 813 36.39 18.41 26.60
CA PHE A 813 36.90 18.36 25.25
C PHE A 813 38.41 18.55 25.21
N VAL A 814 39.10 17.87 24.30
CA VAL A 814 40.55 17.98 24.11
C VAL A 814 40.90 18.41 22.70
N TRP A 815 41.74 19.43 22.58
CA TRP A 815 42.11 20.00 21.29
C TRP A 815 43.56 20.45 21.14
N LEU A 816 43.93 20.74 19.89
CA LEU A 816 45.21 21.33 19.53
C LEU A 816 45.11 22.85 19.46
N ASP A 817 45.67 23.53 20.46
CA ASP A 817 45.76 25.00 20.57
C ASP A 817 46.92 25.50 19.70
N VAL A 818 46.58 25.88 18.46
CA VAL A 818 47.56 26.15 17.40
C VAL A 818 48.17 27.55 17.54
N ASP A 819 47.39 28.52 18.03
CA ASP A 819 47.84 29.91 18.18
C ASP A 819 48.33 30.23 19.60
N GLY A 820 48.10 29.32 20.54
CA GLY A 820 48.57 29.39 21.92
C GLY A 820 47.70 30.24 22.83
N ASN A 821 46.50 30.65 22.39
CA ASN A 821 45.61 31.57 23.10
C ASN A 821 44.77 30.86 24.19
N GLY A 822 44.66 29.54 24.12
CA GLY A 822 43.96 28.72 25.09
C GLY A 822 42.42 28.74 25.04
N GLN A 823 41.87 29.17 23.91
CA GLN A 823 40.45 29.10 23.56
C GLN A 823 40.28 28.17 22.37
N TRP A 824 39.14 27.49 22.28
CA TRP A 824 38.81 26.69 21.11
C TRP A 824 38.33 27.59 19.96
N ASP A 825 39.11 27.64 18.89
CA ASP A 825 38.81 28.42 17.69
C ASP A 825 38.46 27.54 16.48
N SER A 826 37.74 28.09 15.50
CA SER A 826 37.28 27.33 14.32
C SER A 826 38.39 26.78 13.42
N ASN A 827 39.63 27.24 13.60
CA ASN A 827 40.82 26.80 12.88
C ASN A 827 41.63 25.74 13.65
N GLU A 828 41.19 25.36 14.84
CA GLU A 828 41.83 24.37 15.68
C GLU A 828 41.22 22.99 15.45
N SER A 829 41.99 21.95 15.74
CA SER A 829 41.57 20.58 15.50
C SER A 829 41.33 19.84 16.81
N PRO A 830 40.25 19.05 16.90
CA PRO A 830 40.04 18.21 18.06
C PRO A 830 41.10 17.10 18.10
N ILE A 831 41.37 16.57 19.29
CA ILE A 831 42.30 15.45 19.47
C ILE A 831 41.51 14.19 19.82
N PRO A 832 41.17 13.35 18.82
CA PRO A 832 40.47 12.10 19.06
C PRO A 832 41.40 11.06 19.70
N ASN A 833 40.83 10.03 20.33
CA ASN A 833 41.56 8.95 20.97
C ASN A 833 42.56 9.40 22.05
N THR A 834 42.28 10.54 22.69
CA THR A 834 43.01 11.01 23.88
C THR A 834 42.53 10.22 25.08
N ALA A 835 43.44 9.59 25.81
CA ALA A 835 43.08 8.89 27.03
C ALA A 835 42.84 9.88 28.16
N ILE A 836 41.66 9.79 28.79
CA ILE A 836 41.24 10.58 29.93
C ILE A 836 41.05 9.63 31.12
N MET A 837 41.72 9.89 32.23
CA MET A 837 41.59 9.09 33.45
C MET A 837 41.18 9.98 34.62
N VAL A 838 40.14 9.57 35.35
CA VAL A 838 39.70 10.19 36.60
C VAL A 838 40.44 9.53 37.75
N ILE A 839 41.19 10.33 38.50
CA ILE A 839 42.02 9.87 39.61
C ILE A 839 41.48 10.47 40.90
N ASP A 840 41.19 9.65 41.90
CA ASP A 840 40.84 10.11 43.24
C ASP A 840 42.02 10.90 43.84
N ALA A 841 41.79 12.16 44.17
CA ALA A 841 42.84 13.10 44.55
C ALA A 841 43.50 12.71 45.90
N ASN A 842 42.80 11.97 46.76
CA ASN A 842 43.29 11.60 48.09
C ASN A 842 44.10 10.30 48.06
N THR A 843 43.62 9.31 47.33
CA THR A 843 44.18 7.94 47.27
C THR A 843 45.11 7.75 46.09
N GLN A 844 45.09 8.64 45.10
CA GLN A 844 45.84 8.57 43.85
C GLN A 844 45.52 7.32 43.01
N LYS A 845 44.31 6.76 43.18
CA LYS A 845 43.81 5.62 42.41
C LYS A 845 43.02 6.09 41.19
N VAL A 846 43.18 5.39 40.07
CA VAL A 846 42.35 5.58 38.88
C VAL A 846 40.98 4.96 39.16
N GLU A 847 39.92 5.76 39.07
CA GLU A 847 38.54 5.34 39.31
C GLU A 847 37.77 5.13 37.99
N TYR A 848 38.06 5.94 36.97
CA TYR A 848 37.40 5.88 35.66
C TYR A 848 38.39 6.18 34.55
N ALA A 849 38.17 5.64 33.35
CA ALA A 849 38.93 6.00 32.16
C ALA A 849 38.06 5.94 30.89
N THR A 850 38.33 6.82 29.92
CA THR A 850 37.69 6.81 28.60
C THR A 850 38.65 7.37 27.55
N LEU A 851 38.31 7.22 26.28
CA LEU A 851 38.93 7.99 25.20
C LEU A 851 38.02 9.14 24.76
N THR A 852 38.62 10.18 24.18
CA THR A 852 37.88 11.17 23.42
C THR A 852 37.37 10.60 22.09
N ASN A 853 36.17 11.03 21.68
CA ASN A 853 35.54 10.66 20.40
C ASN A 853 36.25 11.34 19.20
N ALA A 854 35.71 11.16 17.99
CA ALA A 854 36.26 11.78 16.76
C ALA A 854 36.33 13.32 16.84
N ASP A 855 35.39 13.90 17.59
CA ASP A 855 35.31 15.31 17.85
C ASP A 855 36.15 15.73 19.04
N GLY A 856 36.90 14.86 19.72
CA GLY A 856 37.74 15.25 20.86
C GLY A 856 36.98 15.40 22.19
N GLU A 857 35.70 15.04 22.23
CA GLU A 857 34.87 15.09 23.45
C GLU A 857 35.01 13.81 24.27
N TYR A 858 34.92 13.94 25.59
CA TYR A 858 34.81 12.82 26.53
C TYR A 858 33.68 13.05 27.53
N VAL A 859 33.08 11.97 28.00
CA VAL A 859 32.03 12.00 29.02
C VAL A 859 32.15 10.83 29.98
N PHE A 860 32.07 11.14 31.26
CA PHE A 860 31.83 10.25 32.38
C PHE A 860 30.41 10.54 32.86
N PRO A 861 29.41 9.77 32.40
CA PRO A 861 28.00 10.05 32.68
C PRO A 861 27.66 9.87 34.16
N THR A 862 28.51 9.19 34.94
CA THR A 862 28.42 9.13 36.40
C THR A 862 29.80 9.07 37.04
N VAL A 863 30.03 9.95 38.00
CA VAL A 863 31.21 9.97 38.87
C VAL A 863 30.73 10.06 40.31
N LYS A 864 31.26 9.20 41.19
CA LYS A 864 30.97 9.26 42.63
C LYS A 864 31.28 10.66 43.17
N SER A 865 30.56 11.11 44.21
CA SER A 865 30.94 12.34 44.89
C SER A 865 32.32 12.16 45.53
N GLY A 866 33.22 13.09 45.26
CA GLY A 866 34.60 13.01 45.73
C GLY A 866 35.45 14.14 45.16
N SER A 867 36.73 14.14 45.55
CA SER A 867 37.74 15.06 45.02
C SER A 867 38.59 14.32 44.00
N TYR A 868 38.70 14.83 42.79
CA TYR A 868 39.35 14.16 41.66
C TYR A 868 40.36 15.06 40.96
N LEU A 869 41.29 14.45 40.23
CA LEU A 869 42.09 15.10 39.20
C LEU A 869 42.01 14.28 37.91
N LEU A 870 42.19 14.92 36.76
CA LEU A 870 42.20 14.27 35.46
C LEU A 870 43.63 14.07 34.96
N TYR A 871 43.93 12.89 34.42
CA TYR A 871 45.12 12.64 33.61
C TYR A 871 44.71 12.57 32.14
N VAL A 872 45.36 13.37 31.30
CA VAL A 872 45.05 13.52 29.88
C VAL A 872 46.30 13.14 29.09
N LEU A 873 46.18 12.18 28.17
CA LEU A 873 47.27 11.71 27.33
C LEU A 873 46.86 11.64 25.86
N PRO A 874 47.46 12.46 24.96
CA PRO A 874 47.12 12.45 23.55
C PRO A 874 47.71 11.21 22.86
N PRO A 875 47.14 10.76 21.73
CA PRO A 875 47.67 9.63 20.98
C PRO A 875 49.01 9.97 20.32
N LEU A 876 49.92 9.00 20.20
CA LEU A 876 51.24 9.19 19.57
C LEU A 876 51.19 9.62 18.09
N THR A 877 50.02 9.49 17.44
CA THR A 877 49.83 9.82 16.02
C THR A 877 49.75 11.32 15.76
N ILE A 878 49.51 12.17 16.76
CA ILE A 878 49.38 13.63 16.57
C ILE A 878 50.72 14.38 16.51
N GLY A 879 51.85 13.66 16.66
CA GLY A 879 53.19 14.26 16.59
C GLY A 879 53.65 14.90 17.91
N ASN A 880 54.64 15.79 17.84
CA ASN A 880 55.29 16.39 19.02
C ASN A 880 54.44 17.52 19.60
N VAL A 881 53.61 17.19 20.58
CA VAL A 881 52.77 18.14 21.33
C VAL A 881 53.23 18.27 22.79
N ALA A 882 52.98 19.43 23.41
CA ALA A 882 53.20 19.68 24.84
C ALA A 882 51.89 20.12 25.53
N PRO A 883 51.70 19.81 26.83
CA PRO A 883 50.56 20.30 27.60
C PRO A 883 50.40 21.81 27.49
N GLY A 884 49.18 22.26 27.18
CA GLY A 884 48.79 23.66 27.06
C GLY A 884 47.87 24.06 28.20
N VAL A 885 46.59 24.28 27.90
CA VAL A 885 45.60 24.77 28.87
C VAL A 885 45.14 23.66 29.79
N GLY A 886 45.04 23.98 31.08
CA GLY A 886 44.42 23.12 32.09
C GLY A 886 45.25 21.91 32.51
N LEU A 887 46.49 21.78 32.00
CA LEU A 887 47.35 20.62 32.24
C LEU A 887 48.74 21.03 32.74
N SER A 888 49.26 20.25 33.69
CA SER A 888 50.64 20.31 34.13
C SER A 888 51.61 19.75 33.09
N ALA A 889 52.93 19.89 33.33
CA ALA A 889 53.96 19.30 32.47
C ALA A 889 53.88 17.76 32.34
N SER A 890 53.18 17.08 33.25
CA SER A 890 52.92 15.64 33.20
C SER A 890 51.57 15.25 32.60
N GLY A 891 50.77 16.22 32.12
CA GLY A 891 49.43 15.97 31.57
C GLY A 891 48.34 15.77 32.63
N THR A 892 48.52 16.31 33.84
CA THR A 892 47.50 16.25 34.91
C THR A 892 46.80 17.58 35.11
N SER A 893 45.50 17.57 35.39
CA SER A 893 44.76 18.75 35.82
C SER A 893 45.02 19.10 37.29
N ASP A 894 44.55 20.28 37.71
CA ASP A 894 44.34 20.57 39.12
C ASP A 894 43.19 19.70 39.69
N SER A 895 43.15 19.55 41.01
CA SER A 895 42.07 18.81 41.68
C SER A 895 40.77 19.60 41.75
N PHE A 896 39.63 18.94 41.58
CA PHE A 896 38.28 19.51 41.67
C PHE A 896 37.34 18.61 42.47
N ASP A 897 36.27 19.19 43.03
CA ASP A 897 35.29 18.48 43.85
C ASP A 897 33.98 18.25 43.08
N LEU A 898 33.46 17.02 43.09
CA LEU A 898 32.14 16.64 42.57
C LEU A 898 31.11 16.44 43.68
N ASN A 899 31.24 17.23 44.75
CA ASN A 899 30.36 17.16 45.92
C ASN A 899 29.14 18.08 45.73
N GLY A 900 28.17 17.64 44.93
CA GLY A 900 26.87 18.32 44.78
C GLY A 900 26.70 19.16 43.50
N GLU A 901 27.59 19.02 42.53
CA GLU A 901 27.40 19.54 41.17
C GLU A 901 26.83 18.45 40.27
N VAL A 902 25.70 18.73 39.62
CA VAL A 902 24.97 17.78 38.78
C VAL A 902 25.74 17.45 37.48
N HIS A 903 26.67 18.32 37.07
CA HIS A 903 27.54 18.16 35.90
C HIS A 903 28.73 19.13 35.97
N LEU A 904 29.95 18.66 35.74
CA LEU A 904 31.15 19.50 35.65
C LEU A 904 31.83 19.29 34.29
N GLU A 905 32.17 20.39 33.61
CA GLU A 905 32.90 20.34 32.33
C GLU A 905 34.36 20.78 32.52
N GLN A 906 35.31 19.98 32.02
CA GLN A 906 36.75 20.20 32.13
C GLN A 906 37.43 19.99 30.76
N SER A 907 37.76 21.05 30.05
CA SER A 907 38.35 20.97 28.71
C SER A 907 39.84 21.32 28.71
N PHE A 908 40.63 20.69 27.84
CA PHE A 908 42.09 20.74 27.86
C PHE A 908 42.70 20.95 26.48
N ALA A 909 43.82 21.67 26.41
CA ALA A 909 44.49 21.94 25.15
C ALA A 909 45.95 21.50 25.12
N TYR A 910 46.43 21.07 23.96
CA TYR A 910 47.83 20.77 23.68
C TYR A 910 48.40 21.74 22.64
N LYS A 911 49.70 22.06 22.74
CA LYS A 911 50.39 22.96 21.80
C LYS A 911 51.37 22.18 20.93
N LEU A 912 51.53 22.57 19.66
CA LEU A 912 52.58 22.02 18.79
C LEU A 912 53.97 22.44 19.26
N THR A 913 54.94 21.51 19.19
CA THR A 913 56.33 21.80 19.53
C THR A 913 57.26 21.51 18.35
N ASN A 914 58.22 22.42 18.12
CA ASN A 914 59.24 22.29 17.07
C ASN A 914 60.47 21.48 17.50
N ASP A 915 60.44 20.87 18.68
CA ASP A 915 61.59 20.15 19.22
C ASP A 915 61.58 18.69 18.76
N SER A 916 62.57 18.31 17.95
CA SER A 916 62.83 16.92 17.56
C SER A 916 63.42 16.07 18.69
N SER A 917 63.65 16.64 19.88
CA SER A 917 64.10 15.89 21.05
C SER A 917 63.02 15.02 21.70
N GLY A 918 61.76 15.11 21.24
CA GLY A 918 60.65 14.36 21.80
C GLY A 918 60.48 14.73 23.26
N ALA A 919 59.85 15.88 23.52
CA ALA A 919 59.39 16.24 24.86
C ALA A 919 58.51 15.09 25.36
N THR A 920 59.14 14.20 26.13
CA THR A 920 58.53 13.00 26.64
C THR A 920 57.63 13.51 27.74
N LEU A 921 56.32 13.55 27.50
CA LEU A 921 55.35 13.57 28.59
C LEU A 921 55.81 12.53 29.61
N GLY A 922 56.29 13.01 30.76
CA GLY A 922 56.75 12.21 31.91
C GLY A 922 57.60 10.98 31.58
N LEU A 923 58.92 11.11 31.64
CA LEU A 923 59.89 10.06 31.95
C LEU A 923 59.33 8.62 32.02
N ARG A 924 59.50 7.82 30.95
CA ARG A 924 59.14 6.38 30.95
C ARG A 924 59.85 5.69 32.12
N PRO A 925 59.12 5.25 33.15
CA PRO A 925 59.73 4.67 34.33
C PRO A 925 60.09 3.20 34.14
N TRP A 926 59.55 2.59 33.09
CA TRP A 926 59.80 1.22 32.69
C TRP A 926 60.38 1.21 31.26
N ASP A 927 61.33 0.31 31.01
CA ASP A 927 61.59 -0.21 29.68
C ASP A 927 60.67 -1.42 29.52
N VAL A 928 59.69 -1.31 28.63
CA VAL A 928 58.72 -2.37 28.35
C VAL A 928 59.17 -3.14 27.11
N THR A 929 59.38 -4.44 27.27
CA THR A 929 59.86 -5.32 26.20
C THR A 929 58.94 -6.53 26.05
N PRO A 930 58.41 -6.79 24.84
CA PRO A 930 57.66 -8.01 24.61
C PRO A 930 58.59 -9.23 24.69
N ASN A 931 58.13 -10.30 25.33
CA ASN A 931 58.74 -11.63 25.31
C ASN A 931 57.81 -12.58 24.51
N PRO A 932 57.87 -12.51 23.16
CA PRO A 932 56.96 -13.24 22.28
C PRO A 932 57.10 -14.76 22.37
N SER A 933 58.20 -15.27 22.93
CA SER A 933 58.41 -16.71 23.12
C SER A 933 57.56 -17.31 24.25
N GLN A 934 57.04 -16.48 25.15
CA GLN A 934 56.27 -16.90 26.32
C GLN A 934 54.90 -16.22 26.43
N GLY A 935 54.58 -15.27 25.53
CA GLY A 935 53.34 -14.49 25.56
C GLY A 935 53.29 -13.46 26.69
N LEU A 936 54.45 -13.05 27.20
CA LEU A 936 54.58 -12.14 28.34
C LEU A 936 55.11 -10.79 27.90
N VAL A 937 54.83 -9.74 28.67
CA VAL A 937 55.48 -8.43 28.55
C VAL A 937 56.33 -8.17 29.80
N HIS A 938 57.62 -7.89 29.58
CA HIS A 938 58.57 -7.58 30.63
C HIS A 938 58.62 -6.07 30.87
N PHE A 939 58.47 -5.68 32.13
CA PHE A 939 58.63 -4.32 32.61
C PHE A 939 59.93 -4.23 33.41
N ARG A 940 60.90 -3.45 32.94
CA ARG A 940 62.17 -3.20 33.62
C ARG A 940 62.30 -1.76 34.11
N LYS A 941 62.56 -1.57 35.40
CA LYS A 941 62.59 -0.27 36.06
C LYS A 941 63.78 0.58 35.59
N LYS A 942 63.50 1.80 35.12
CA LYS A 942 64.48 2.78 34.60
C LYS A 942 64.84 3.86 35.63
N ILE A 943 63.95 4.15 36.58
CA ILE A 943 64.12 5.22 37.60
C ILE A 943 64.11 4.60 39.00
N LEU A 944 65.21 4.76 39.74
CA LEU A 944 65.42 4.11 41.04
C LEU A 944 64.64 4.74 42.22
N ALA A 945 64.13 5.97 42.07
CA ALA A 945 63.47 6.76 43.13
C ALA A 945 61.93 6.60 43.18
N TYR A 946 61.44 5.37 43.13
CA TYR A 946 60.00 5.05 43.05
C TYR A 946 59.41 4.68 44.41
N PRO A 947 58.11 4.94 44.68
CA PRO A 947 57.46 4.66 45.97
C PRO A 947 57.49 3.18 46.39
N GLU A 948 57.34 2.95 47.70
CA GLU A 948 57.49 1.65 48.37
C GLU A 948 56.49 0.58 47.89
N ARG A 949 55.29 0.95 47.42
CA ARG A 949 54.34 0.04 46.74
C ARG A 949 53.63 0.75 45.60
N PHE A 950 53.41 0.05 44.49
CA PHE A 950 52.69 0.59 43.34
C PHE A 950 51.93 -0.52 42.60
N GLN A 951 50.91 -0.16 41.82
CA GLN A 951 50.14 -1.08 40.98
C GLN A 951 50.46 -0.84 39.51
N ILE A 952 50.35 -1.90 38.71
CA ILE A 952 50.34 -1.86 37.25
C ILE A 952 48.89 -2.16 36.83
N LEU A 953 48.22 -1.18 36.24
CA LEU A 953 46.87 -1.31 35.68
C LEU A 953 46.97 -1.27 34.16
N VAL A 954 46.29 -2.19 33.46
CA VAL A 954 46.26 -2.25 31.99
C VAL A 954 44.84 -2.00 31.52
N PHE A 955 44.65 -0.97 30.72
CA PHE A 955 43.38 -0.62 30.10
C PHE A 955 43.44 -0.89 28.60
N ASP A 956 42.34 -1.35 27.98
CA ASP A 956 42.25 -1.43 26.51
C ASP A 956 41.99 -0.05 25.87
N ALA A 957 41.88 -0.05 24.54
CA ALA A 957 41.60 1.15 23.75
C ALA A 957 40.20 1.75 23.98
N SER A 958 39.30 1.09 24.72
CA SER A 958 38.02 1.69 25.14
C SER A 958 38.10 2.36 26.52
N GLY A 959 39.23 2.20 27.22
CA GLY A 959 39.40 2.66 28.60
C GLY A 959 38.98 1.62 29.64
N LYS A 960 38.58 0.40 29.24
CA LYS A 960 38.21 -0.67 30.15
C LYS A 960 39.45 -1.27 30.82
N LEU A 961 39.42 -1.47 32.14
CA LEU A 961 40.48 -2.17 32.87
C LEU A 961 40.48 -3.66 32.49
N CYS A 962 41.58 -4.13 31.90
CA CYS A 962 41.77 -5.52 31.46
C CYS A 962 42.57 -6.33 32.47
N LEU A 963 43.61 -5.75 33.07
CA LEU A 963 44.51 -6.44 34.01
C LEU A 963 44.99 -5.52 35.13
N GLU A 964 45.19 -6.09 36.31
CA GLU A 964 45.78 -5.40 37.47
C GLU A 964 46.85 -6.29 38.12
N LYS A 965 48.00 -5.69 38.46
CA LYS A 965 49.07 -6.36 39.21
C LYS A 965 49.65 -5.43 40.28
N THR A 966 49.59 -5.86 41.53
CA THR A 966 50.23 -5.15 42.65
C THR A 966 51.71 -5.52 42.76
N CYS A 967 52.58 -4.52 42.83
CA CYS A 967 54.03 -4.67 42.95
C CYS A 967 54.52 -4.17 44.32
N PHE A 968 55.47 -4.91 44.91
CA PHE A 968 56.05 -4.64 46.23
C PHE A 968 57.48 -4.05 46.11
N GLU A 969 58.03 -3.57 47.23
CA GLU A 969 59.35 -2.91 47.32
C GLU A 969 60.50 -3.68 46.61
N ASN A 970 61.44 -2.93 46.02
CA ASN A 970 62.71 -3.41 45.43
C ASN A 970 62.64 -4.26 44.14
N ILE A 971 61.49 -4.35 43.48
CA ILE A 971 61.37 -5.04 42.19
C ILE A 971 62.00 -4.16 41.09
N LEU A 972 63.07 -4.68 40.46
CA LEU A 972 63.73 -4.07 39.30
C LEU A 972 63.11 -4.52 37.98
N GLU A 973 62.48 -5.70 37.94
CA GLU A 973 61.86 -6.30 36.76
C GLU A 973 60.61 -7.09 37.17
N THR A 974 59.52 -6.98 36.40
CA THR A 974 58.32 -7.81 36.56
C THR A 974 57.75 -8.17 35.20
N GLU A 975 57.02 -9.28 35.12
CA GLU A 975 56.34 -9.73 33.91
C GLU A 975 54.83 -9.62 34.08
N LEU A 976 54.12 -9.35 32.99
CA LEU A 976 52.66 -9.41 32.92
C LEU A 976 52.27 -10.39 31.81
N ASP A 977 51.33 -11.28 32.10
CA ASP A 977 50.79 -12.20 31.12
C ASP A 977 49.67 -11.50 30.34
N LEU A 978 49.88 -11.35 29.03
CA LEU A 978 48.94 -10.69 28.14
C LEU A 978 48.26 -11.69 27.18
N ARG A 979 48.39 -13.00 27.40
CA ARG A 979 47.81 -14.01 26.49
C ARG A 979 46.28 -14.03 26.50
N ASP A 980 45.68 -13.58 27.59
CA ASP A 980 44.22 -13.52 27.76
C ASP A 980 43.65 -12.15 27.33
N VAL A 981 44.50 -11.19 26.93
CA VAL A 981 44.05 -9.93 26.32
C VAL A 981 44.23 -10.00 24.81
N GLY A 982 43.21 -9.59 24.04
CA GLY A 982 43.23 -9.66 22.57
C GLY A 982 44.32 -8.79 21.93
N SER A 983 44.54 -8.92 20.62
CA SER A 983 45.40 -7.98 19.90
C SER A 983 44.80 -6.57 19.96
N GLY A 984 45.62 -5.56 20.23
CA GLY A 984 45.10 -4.21 20.47
C GLY A 984 46.11 -3.24 21.07
N VAL A 985 45.66 -1.99 21.22
CA VAL A 985 46.38 -0.93 21.95
C VAL A 985 45.93 -0.95 23.40
N TYR A 986 46.89 -0.92 24.31
CA TYR A 986 46.62 -0.87 25.75
C TYR A 986 47.41 0.25 26.41
N PHE A 987 46.89 0.72 27.54
CA PHE A 987 47.48 1.76 28.36
C PHE A 987 47.83 1.21 29.73
N VAL A 988 49.08 1.35 30.14
CA VAL A 988 49.63 0.82 31.39
C VAL A 988 49.87 1.95 32.38
N TRP A 989 49.08 2.01 33.45
CA TRP A 989 49.27 2.97 34.53
C TRP A 989 50.10 2.36 35.65
N SER A 990 51.17 3.04 36.07
CA SER A 990 52.06 2.63 37.15
C SER A 990 52.54 3.81 37.98
N GLY A 991 52.01 3.96 39.20
CA GLY A 991 52.55 4.87 40.22
C GLY A 991 52.64 6.33 39.79
N GLY A 992 51.66 6.82 39.02
CA GLY A 992 51.61 8.21 38.53
C GLY A 992 52.08 8.42 37.09
N PHE A 993 52.41 7.34 36.38
CA PHE A 993 52.94 7.39 35.01
C PHE A 993 52.20 6.43 34.10
N LEU A 994 51.98 6.84 32.85
CA LEU A 994 51.23 6.08 31.84
C LEU A 994 52.14 5.67 30.68
N GLU A 995 52.06 4.41 30.25
CA GLU A 995 52.79 3.89 29.10
C GLU A 995 51.85 3.17 28.13
N ARG A 996 51.93 3.50 26.83
CA ARG A 996 51.17 2.81 25.80
C ARG A 996 51.92 1.56 25.33
N ILE A 997 51.23 0.43 25.29
CA ILE A 997 51.74 -0.81 24.71
C ILE A 997 50.85 -1.24 23.54
N VAL A 998 51.43 -1.92 22.55
CA VAL A 998 50.70 -2.52 21.44
C VAL A 998 50.95 -4.01 21.50
N VAL A 999 49.87 -4.79 21.60
CA VAL A 999 49.88 -6.25 21.58
C VAL A 999 49.45 -6.67 20.18
N ASN A 1000 50.36 -7.28 19.43
CA ASN A 1000 50.11 -7.74 18.06
C ASN A 1000 49.62 -9.18 18.03
#